data_AF-A0A1Z5TRN3-F1
#
_entry.id   AF-A0A1Z5TRN3-F1
#
_cell.length_a   1.000
_cell.length_b   1.000
_cell.length_c   1.000
_cell.angle_alpha   90.00
_cell.angle_beta   90.00
_cell.angle_gamma   90.00
#
_symmetry.space_group_name_H-M   'P 1'
#
loop_
_entity.id
_entity.type
_entity.pdbx_description
1 polymer ?
#
loop_
_entity_poly.entity_id
_entity_poly.type
_entity_poly.pdbx_seq_one_letter_code
_entity_poly.pdbx_strand_id
1 'polypeptide(L)'
;MDSKPDIVISDPAAGAPTVRWGIVATGMISDWFVTDILKPNWPGKSANHIVQAIGSSSLEKCQKFMEQSVNPAKPAVQPTLYGTYQGVYDDPDVDCVYVGTPHSFHKQGCLDAIEAGKNVLCEKPFTMNVKEAEEVFEAAEKKGVFVMEAMWTRFYPLMQTLRKLLHETKELGTIYRTFCDFGMDVDIASLPDGSRYKEISLGAGSLLDIGIYSLTWGLTTLSDGQGEEAEDPEVVSSQTLEHGGVDTISNVLLHYRGTGRQAVCTSTFNYPGRSDFARIEGSKGHIVVHGETPSSPEGFVLHPKGGGMEEQYTFEKPGRGFFWEADAVAHDLKAGRRQNDTMPWAETMRVMRVMDHVRKSSGARFVGVDDCELGKKQLTMSTTTTATTLVPSKPNIGVYTNPAHDLWVAEAQPTKEEVEKGESLKPGEVTVAIKSTGICGSDVHFWHEGCIGPMIVEDTHVLGHESAGIVVAKHPTVETHNVGDRVAVEPNIICGECEPCLTGKYNGCENVEFRSTPPVPGLLRRYVNHPAVWCHKIGDMGYEDGALLEPLSVALAGMQRANITLGDSVLVCGAGPIGLVTLACVKAAGAEPIVITDIDEGRLKFAQEFCPGVRTHKVEFSDSPEDFARKVVAKADGVEPAVTMECTGVESSISGAIHASKFGGKVFVIGVGKPEIKIPFMRLSTREVDLQFQYRYANTWPRAIRLLQGGVIDLKKLVTHRFPLENAIDAFKVASDAKQGGIKVMIQSMDDSER
;
A
#
# COMPACT_ATOMS: atom_id res chain seq x y z
N MET A 1 -19.51 42.08 -33.27
CA MET A 1 -18.55 41.99 -34.37
C MET A 1 -17.18 41.97 -33.74
N ASP A 2 -16.64 40.78 -33.56
CA ASP A 2 -15.28 40.41 -33.96
C ASP A 2 -15.28 38.88 -34.05
N SER A 3 -15.06 38.39 -35.27
CA SER A 3 -15.18 37.00 -35.68
C SER A 3 -14.09 36.14 -35.06
N LYS A 4 -14.50 34.97 -34.52
CA LYS A 4 -13.61 33.89 -34.06
C LYS A 4 -12.59 33.53 -35.15
N PRO A 5 -11.38 33.06 -34.79
CA PRO A 5 -10.44 32.58 -35.79
C PRO A 5 -11.02 31.35 -36.49
N ASP A 6 -11.30 31.49 -37.78
CA ASP A 6 -11.64 30.37 -38.66
C ASP A 6 -10.44 29.41 -38.70
N ILE A 7 -10.62 28.21 -38.12
CA ILE A 7 -9.69 27.10 -38.33
C ILE A 7 -9.95 26.61 -39.75
N VAL A 8 -9.15 27.09 -40.69
CA VAL A 8 -9.20 26.69 -42.10
C VAL A 8 -8.95 25.18 -42.19
N ILE A 9 -9.96 24.43 -42.63
CA ILE A 9 -9.88 23.00 -42.96
C ILE A 9 -9.12 22.90 -44.30
N SER A 10 -7.81 22.65 -44.24
CA SER A 10 -7.01 22.31 -45.41
C SER A 10 -6.80 20.80 -45.48
N ASP A 11 -6.86 20.22 -46.68
CA ASP A 11 -6.32 18.88 -46.93
C ASP A 11 -4.86 18.80 -46.45
N PRO A 12 -4.39 17.65 -45.95
CA PRO A 12 -3.01 17.48 -45.53
C PRO A 12 -2.06 17.84 -46.68
N ALA A 13 -1.14 18.78 -46.42
CA ALA A 13 -0.18 19.26 -47.40
C ALA A 13 0.67 18.11 -47.96
N ALA A 14 1.12 18.25 -49.22
CA ALA A 14 2.07 17.32 -49.81
C ALA A 14 3.29 17.14 -48.89
N GLY A 15 3.49 15.92 -48.36
CA GLY A 15 4.53 15.62 -47.36
C GLY A 15 4.04 15.32 -45.94
N ALA A 16 2.72 15.25 -45.69
CA ALA A 16 2.16 14.78 -44.43
C ALA A 16 2.65 13.36 -44.06
N PRO A 17 2.97 13.06 -42.79
CA PRO A 17 3.35 11.72 -42.35
C PRO A 17 2.25 10.71 -42.68
N THR A 18 2.66 9.47 -42.97
CA THR A 18 1.76 8.34 -43.18
C THR A 18 2.10 7.25 -42.19
N VAL A 19 1.08 6.63 -41.58
CA VAL A 19 1.24 5.47 -40.69
C VAL A 19 0.44 4.30 -41.23
N ARG A 20 1.10 3.16 -41.35
CA ARG A 20 0.50 1.86 -41.67
C ARG A 20 0.24 1.10 -40.38
N TRP A 21 -1.04 0.96 -40.05
CA TRP A 21 -1.52 0.39 -38.80
C TRP A 21 -1.71 -1.12 -38.89
N GLY A 22 -1.17 -1.83 -37.92
CA GLY A 22 -1.57 -3.20 -37.58
C GLY A 22 -2.63 -3.16 -36.49
N ILE A 23 -3.80 -3.74 -36.73
CA ILE A 23 -4.90 -3.74 -35.76
C ILE A 23 -4.94 -5.08 -35.03
N VAL A 24 -4.74 -5.05 -33.72
CA VAL A 24 -4.79 -6.24 -32.85
C VAL A 24 -6.08 -6.24 -32.05
N ALA A 25 -6.84 -7.31 -32.24
CA ALA A 25 -8.23 -7.50 -31.82
C ALA A 25 -9.26 -6.68 -32.62
N THR A 26 -10.41 -7.31 -32.82
CA THR A 26 -11.53 -6.83 -33.65
C THR A 26 -12.73 -6.44 -32.78
N GLY A 27 -12.45 -5.84 -31.62
CA GLY A 27 -13.46 -5.39 -30.65
C GLY A 27 -14.07 -4.04 -31.02
N MET A 28 -15.03 -3.60 -30.19
CA MET A 28 -15.74 -2.33 -30.39
C MET A 28 -14.81 -1.12 -30.45
N ILE A 29 -13.76 -1.08 -29.62
CA ILE A 29 -12.84 0.06 -29.57
C ILE A 29 -11.97 0.13 -30.84
N SER A 30 -11.48 -1.02 -31.33
CA SER A 30 -10.77 -1.11 -32.61
C SER A 30 -11.64 -0.69 -33.79
N ASP A 31 -12.94 -1.03 -33.79
CA ASP A 31 -13.90 -0.58 -34.80
C ASP A 31 -14.00 0.95 -34.78
N TRP A 32 -14.12 1.55 -33.60
CA TRP A 32 -14.19 3.00 -33.44
C TRP A 32 -12.91 3.67 -33.93
N PHE A 33 -11.74 3.19 -33.52
CA PHE A 33 -10.46 3.73 -33.97
C PHE A 33 -10.33 3.66 -35.51
N VAL A 34 -10.55 2.47 -36.09
CA VAL A 34 -10.41 2.24 -37.54
C VAL A 34 -11.39 3.08 -38.35
N THR A 35 -12.67 3.12 -37.95
CA THR A 35 -13.68 3.90 -38.67
C THR A 35 -13.42 5.40 -38.60
N ASP A 36 -12.77 5.89 -37.54
CA ASP A 36 -12.44 7.30 -37.39
C ASP A 36 -11.22 7.71 -38.21
N ILE A 37 -10.12 6.95 -38.15
CA ILE A 37 -8.88 7.29 -38.89
C ILE A 37 -9.03 7.15 -40.41
N LEU A 38 -10.00 6.35 -40.87
CA LEU A 38 -10.33 6.18 -42.28
C LEU A 38 -11.31 7.22 -42.81
N LYS A 39 -11.76 8.18 -41.98
CA LYS A 39 -12.58 9.29 -42.47
C LYS A 39 -11.81 10.12 -43.51
N PRO A 40 -12.51 10.66 -44.52
CA PRO A 40 -11.84 11.43 -45.57
C PRO A 40 -11.17 12.67 -45.01
N ASN A 41 -11.79 13.37 -44.06
CA ASN A 41 -11.26 14.59 -43.47
C ASN A 41 -11.81 14.87 -42.06
N TRP A 42 -11.11 15.71 -41.29
CA TRP A 42 -11.50 16.26 -39.99
C TRP A 42 -10.79 17.60 -39.71
N PRO A 43 -11.29 18.44 -38.77
CA PRO A 43 -10.63 19.69 -38.42
C PRO A 43 -9.17 19.48 -37.99
N GLY A 44 -8.26 20.13 -38.71
CA GLY A 44 -6.82 20.06 -38.43
C GLY A 44 -6.13 18.77 -38.88
N LYS A 45 -6.74 17.97 -39.77
CA LYS A 45 -6.12 16.77 -40.33
C LYS A 45 -4.71 17.02 -40.83
N SER A 46 -3.76 16.24 -40.32
CA SER A 46 -2.34 16.52 -40.52
C SER A 46 -1.50 15.28 -40.85
N ALA A 47 -2.08 14.08 -40.83
CA ALA A 47 -1.46 12.85 -41.26
C ALA A 47 -2.37 11.99 -42.16
N ASN A 48 -1.78 10.95 -42.75
CA ASN A 48 -2.47 9.90 -43.49
C ASN A 48 -2.41 8.58 -42.72
N HIS A 49 -3.48 7.81 -42.76
CA HIS A 49 -3.58 6.52 -42.08
C HIS A 49 -4.00 5.42 -43.04
N ILE A 50 -3.31 4.29 -42.96
CA ILE A 50 -3.59 3.09 -43.75
C ILE A 50 -3.78 1.95 -42.76
N VAL A 51 -4.89 1.19 -42.86
CA VAL A 51 -5.03 -0.07 -42.13
C VAL A 51 -4.32 -1.14 -42.96
N GLN A 52 -3.13 -1.54 -42.53
CA GLN A 52 -2.25 -2.43 -43.27
C GLN A 52 -2.53 -3.91 -42.96
N ALA A 53 -2.80 -4.23 -41.69
CA ALA A 53 -3.03 -5.60 -41.26
C ALA A 53 -4.08 -5.68 -40.15
N ILE A 54 -4.84 -6.78 -40.11
CA ILE A 54 -5.83 -7.06 -39.07
C ILE A 54 -5.57 -8.46 -38.50
N GLY A 55 -5.42 -8.53 -37.17
CA GLY A 55 -5.19 -9.75 -36.42
C GLY A 55 -6.30 -10.04 -35.43
N SER A 56 -6.80 -11.27 -35.42
CA SER A 56 -7.80 -11.76 -34.46
C SER A 56 -7.56 -13.24 -34.15
N SER A 57 -8.37 -13.82 -33.27
CA SER A 57 -8.28 -15.25 -32.93
C SER A 57 -8.73 -16.18 -34.07
N SER A 58 -9.28 -15.65 -35.16
CA SER A 58 -9.63 -16.39 -36.37
C SER A 58 -9.73 -15.46 -37.59
N LEU A 59 -9.45 -16.00 -38.77
CA LEU A 59 -9.60 -15.25 -40.04
C LEU A 59 -11.02 -14.77 -40.29
N GLU A 60 -12.03 -15.54 -39.86
CA GLU A 60 -13.44 -15.17 -39.98
C GLU A 60 -13.75 -13.87 -39.23
N LYS A 61 -13.22 -13.69 -38.02
CA LYS A 61 -13.38 -12.45 -37.26
C LYS A 61 -12.71 -11.27 -37.98
N CYS A 62 -11.53 -11.47 -38.55
CA CYS A 62 -10.82 -10.45 -39.33
C CYS A 62 -11.61 -10.04 -40.57
N GLN A 63 -12.14 -11.02 -41.31
CA GLN A 63 -12.96 -10.79 -42.51
C GLN A 63 -14.21 -9.96 -42.17
N LYS A 64 -14.93 -10.36 -41.12
CA LYS A 64 -16.12 -9.64 -40.66
C LYS A 64 -15.79 -8.20 -40.24
N PHE A 65 -14.70 -8.01 -39.50
CA PHE A 65 -14.26 -6.68 -39.08
C PHE A 65 -13.85 -5.81 -40.28
N MET A 66 -13.12 -6.36 -41.25
CA MET A 66 -12.76 -5.65 -42.49
C MET A 66 -14.01 -5.20 -43.25
N GLU A 67 -15.01 -6.07 -43.38
CA GLU A 67 -16.27 -5.75 -44.05
C GLU A 67 -17.05 -4.65 -43.36
N GLN A 68 -17.02 -4.61 -42.02
CA GLN A 68 -17.77 -3.66 -41.20
C GLN A 68 -17.07 -2.32 -41.04
N SER A 69 -15.76 -2.33 -40.78
CA SER A 69 -15.02 -1.16 -40.29
C SER A 69 -14.12 -0.53 -41.36
N VAL A 70 -13.66 -1.32 -42.34
CA VAL A 70 -12.66 -0.87 -43.33
C VAL A 70 -13.29 -0.64 -44.71
N ASN A 71 -14.00 -1.63 -45.24
CA ASN A 71 -14.60 -1.56 -46.58
C ASN A 71 -15.52 -0.35 -46.83
N PRO A 72 -16.30 0.16 -45.85
CA PRO A 72 -17.11 1.36 -46.07
C PRO A 72 -16.30 2.59 -46.49
N ALA A 73 -15.05 2.70 -46.05
CA ALA A 73 -14.16 3.80 -46.41
C ALA A 73 -13.52 3.65 -47.80
N LYS A 74 -13.68 2.47 -48.44
CA LYS A 74 -13.09 2.14 -49.76
C LYS A 74 -11.58 2.48 -49.82
N PRO A 75 -10.76 1.91 -48.92
CA PRO A 75 -9.36 2.26 -48.86
C PRO A 75 -8.64 1.86 -50.16
N ALA A 76 -7.58 2.60 -50.50
CA ALA A 76 -6.75 2.30 -51.66
C ALA A 76 -5.97 0.98 -51.53
N VAL A 77 -5.73 0.54 -50.29
CA VAL A 77 -5.02 -0.70 -49.94
C VAL A 77 -5.93 -1.53 -49.04
N GLN A 78 -6.10 -2.80 -49.38
CA GLN A 78 -6.82 -3.76 -48.53
C GLN A 78 -5.88 -4.36 -47.49
N PRO A 79 -6.31 -4.50 -46.23
CA PRO A 79 -5.46 -5.03 -45.17
C PRO A 79 -5.18 -6.51 -45.35
N THR A 80 -3.97 -6.95 -44.99
CA THR A 80 -3.67 -8.37 -44.83
C THR A 80 -4.38 -8.92 -43.60
N LEU A 81 -5.07 -10.05 -43.74
CA LEU A 81 -5.81 -10.67 -42.64
C LEU A 81 -5.02 -11.83 -42.04
N TYR A 82 -4.80 -11.76 -40.73
CA TYR A 82 -4.12 -12.80 -39.96
C TYR A 82 -5.06 -13.42 -38.94
N GLY A 83 -5.13 -14.76 -38.92
CA GLY A 83 -5.88 -15.51 -37.91
C GLY A 83 -5.17 -15.62 -36.56
N THR A 84 -4.12 -14.82 -36.36
CA THR A 84 -3.32 -14.70 -35.14
C THR A 84 -2.85 -13.26 -34.99
N TYR A 85 -2.52 -12.85 -33.76
CA TYR A 85 -1.90 -11.54 -33.52
C TYR A 85 -0.45 -11.50 -34.02
N GLN A 86 0.28 -12.61 -33.88
CA GLN A 86 1.68 -12.71 -34.34
C GLN A 86 1.86 -12.35 -35.81
N GLY A 87 0.92 -12.73 -36.68
CA GLY A 87 1.00 -12.38 -38.10
C GLY A 87 1.00 -10.86 -38.35
N VAL A 88 0.33 -10.08 -37.50
CA VAL A 88 0.36 -8.60 -37.57
C VAL A 88 1.71 -8.06 -37.11
N TYR A 89 2.27 -8.63 -36.04
CA TYR A 89 3.58 -8.22 -35.51
C TYR A 89 4.71 -8.51 -36.50
N ASP A 90 4.62 -9.63 -37.21
CA ASP A 90 5.63 -10.07 -38.18
C ASP A 90 5.50 -9.38 -39.55
N ASP A 91 4.37 -8.71 -39.82
CA ASP A 91 4.11 -8.08 -41.11
C ASP A 91 5.10 -6.92 -41.33
N PRO A 92 6.00 -7.00 -42.33
CA PRO A 92 7.06 -5.99 -42.53
C PRO A 92 6.50 -4.63 -42.91
N ASP A 93 5.24 -4.57 -43.36
CA ASP A 93 4.58 -3.35 -43.79
C ASP A 93 3.81 -2.64 -42.67
N VAL A 94 3.73 -3.22 -41.47
CA VAL A 94 3.16 -2.53 -40.31
C VAL A 94 4.19 -1.58 -39.69
N ASP A 95 3.83 -0.30 -39.57
CA ASP A 95 4.66 0.73 -38.91
C ASP A 95 4.35 0.82 -37.40
N CYS A 96 3.05 0.78 -37.05
CA CYS A 96 2.57 0.92 -35.69
C CYS A 96 1.40 -0.03 -35.44
N VAL A 97 1.38 -0.67 -34.27
CA VAL A 97 0.33 -1.58 -33.85
C VAL A 97 -0.64 -0.85 -32.91
N TYR A 98 -1.92 -0.92 -33.22
CA TYR A 98 -2.99 -0.53 -32.31
C TYR A 98 -3.46 -1.74 -31.51
N VAL A 99 -3.27 -1.72 -30.19
CA VAL A 99 -3.66 -2.79 -29.25
C VAL A 99 -5.01 -2.43 -28.62
N GLY A 100 -6.09 -3.01 -29.17
CA GLY A 100 -7.48 -2.81 -28.72
C GLY A 100 -8.08 -4.02 -28.00
N THR A 101 -7.24 -4.80 -27.31
CA THR A 101 -7.64 -5.99 -26.55
C THR A 101 -8.28 -5.61 -25.20
N PRO A 102 -8.86 -6.55 -24.43
CA PRO A 102 -9.17 -6.31 -23.02
C PRO A 102 -7.90 -5.95 -22.20
N HIS A 103 -8.09 -5.23 -21.09
CA HIS A 103 -7.01 -4.64 -20.29
C HIS A 103 -5.92 -5.64 -19.89
N SER A 104 -6.33 -6.86 -19.49
CA SER A 104 -5.38 -7.92 -19.06
C SER A 104 -4.43 -8.41 -20.16
N PHE A 105 -4.71 -8.12 -21.43
CA PHE A 105 -3.87 -8.50 -22.56
C PHE A 105 -3.00 -7.35 -23.09
N HIS A 106 -3.19 -6.12 -22.61
CA HIS A 106 -2.46 -4.94 -23.10
C HIS A 106 -0.95 -5.14 -23.00
N LYS A 107 -0.46 -5.53 -21.83
CA LYS A 107 0.97 -5.74 -21.57
C LYS A 107 1.59 -6.71 -22.58
N GLN A 108 1.03 -7.91 -22.71
CA GLN A 108 1.61 -8.93 -23.59
C GLN A 108 1.53 -8.49 -25.06
N GLY A 109 0.41 -7.91 -25.48
CA GLY A 109 0.27 -7.37 -26.84
C GLY A 109 1.30 -6.28 -27.16
N CYS A 110 1.59 -5.40 -26.20
CA CYS A 110 2.64 -4.40 -26.34
C CYS A 110 4.03 -5.05 -26.43
N LEU A 111 4.35 -5.98 -25.53
CA LEU A 111 5.66 -6.65 -25.50
C LEU A 111 5.94 -7.42 -26.78
N ASP A 112 4.96 -8.15 -27.30
CA ASP A 112 5.09 -8.91 -28.56
C ASP A 112 5.34 -7.97 -29.76
N ALA A 113 4.60 -6.87 -29.84
CA ALA A 113 4.79 -5.86 -30.88
C ALA A 113 6.17 -5.19 -30.79
N ILE A 114 6.60 -4.82 -29.59
CA ILE A 114 7.93 -4.24 -29.32
C ILE A 114 9.03 -5.25 -29.67
N GLU A 115 8.87 -6.53 -29.32
CA GLU A 115 9.84 -7.58 -29.66
C GLU A 115 10.01 -7.73 -31.18
N ALA A 116 8.91 -7.64 -31.93
CA ALA A 116 8.92 -7.60 -33.40
C ALA A 116 9.45 -6.27 -33.99
N GLY A 117 9.79 -5.29 -33.15
CA GLY A 117 10.31 -3.98 -33.57
C GLY A 117 9.23 -3.02 -34.08
N LYS A 118 7.97 -3.23 -33.70
CA LYS A 118 6.85 -2.36 -34.05
C LYS A 118 6.67 -1.25 -33.01
N ASN A 119 6.23 -0.10 -33.48
CA ASN A 119 5.73 0.96 -32.60
C ASN A 119 4.34 0.58 -32.07
N VAL A 120 3.92 1.13 -30.93
CA VAL A 120 2.67 0.73 -30.27
C VAL A 120 1.83 1.93 -29.85
N LEU A 121 0.53 1.87 -30.17
CA LEU A 121 -0.53 2.66 -29.56
C LEU A 121 -1.45 1.69 -28.81
N CYS A 122 -1.48 1.75 -27.48
CA CYS A 122 -2.23 0.79 -26.66
C CYS A 122 -3.42 1.46 -25.98
N GLU A 123 -4.60 0.84 -26.06
CA GLU A 123 -5.81 1.35 -25.42
C GLU A 123 -5.66 1.61 -23.92
N LYS A 124 -6.47 2.55 -23.43
CA LYS A 124 -6.53 2.91 -22.01
C LYS A 124 -7.39 1.91 -21.21
N PRO A 125 -7.13 1.73 -19.90
CA PRO A 125 -5.93 2.17 -19.20
C PRO A 125 -4.73 1.37 -19.73
N PHE A 126 -3.55 2.00 -19.79
CA PHE A 126 -2.40 1.45 -20.51
C PHE A 126 -2.11 -0.02 -20.18
N THR A 127 -2.16 -0.39 -18.91
CA THR A 127 -2.03 -1.77 -18.42
C THR A 127 -2.87 -1.98 -17.15
N MET A 128 -2.82 -3.16 -16.53
CA MET A 128 -3.64 -3.47 -15.35
C MET A 128 -3.10 -2.82 -14.06
N ASN A 129 -1.81 -2.52 -14.00
CA ASN A 129 -1.17 -1.83 -12.87
C ASN A 129 0.08 -1.05 -13.33
N VAL A 130 0.62 -0.23 -12.43
CA VAL A 130 1.78 0.61 -12.75
C VAL A 130 3.03 -0.19 -13.15
N LYS A 131 3.25 -1.37 -12.55
CA LYS A 131 4.44 -2.19 -12.83
C LYS A 131 4.40 -2.80 -14.23
N GLU A 132 3.24 -3.21 -14.71
CA GLU A 132 3.10 -3.69 -16.08
C GLU A 132 3.41 -2.58 -17.09
N ALA A 133 3.02 -1.34 -16.81
CA ALA A 133 3.40 -0.18 -17.61
C ALA A 133 4.92 0.03 -17.64
N GLU A 134 5.60 -0.09 -16.48
CA GLU A 134 7.07 -0.03 -16.38
C GLU A 134 7.73 -1.07 -17.28
N GLU A 135 7.30 -2.33 -17.20
CA GLU A 135 7.87 -3.42 -18.00
C GLU A 135 7.71 -3.16 -19.52
N VAL A 136 6.60 -2.56 -19.94
CA VAL A 136 6.37 -2.19 -21.36
C VAL A 136 7.26 -1.02 -21.78
N PHE A 137 7.35 0.05 -20.99
CA PHE A 137 8.18 1.21 -21.33
C PHE A 137 9.68 0.88 -21.31
N GLU A 138 10.15 0.05 -20.37
CA GLU A 138 11.52 -0.45 -20.37
C GLU A 138 11.85 -1.26 -21.63
N ALA A 139 10.92 -2.12 -22.08
CA ALA A 139 11.09 -2.87 -23.31
C ALA A 139 11.13 -1.94 -24.53
N ALA A 140 10.26 -0.93 -24.59
CA ALA A 140 10.21 0.07 -25.64
C ALA A 140 11.51 0.87 -25.73
N GLU A 141 12.01 1.35 -24.58
CA GLU A 141 13.27 2.06 -24.48
C GLU A 141 14.44 1.21 -24.97
N LYS A 142 14.53 -0.05 -24.50
CA LYS A 142 15.59 -0.98 -24.89
C LYS A 142 15.58 -1.28 -26.39
N LYS A 143 14.39 -1.43 -26.99
CA LYS A 143 14.24 -1.69 -28.42
C LYS A 143 14.43 -0.43 -29.26
N GLY A 144 14.17 0.75 -28.69
CA GLY A 144 14.22 2.03 -29.38
C GLY A 144 12.97 2.30 -30.23
N VAL A 145 11.81 1.77 -29.84
CA VAL A 145 10.53 1.97 -30.55
C VAL A 145 9.65 2.98 -29.83
N PHE A 146 8.71 3.58 -30.56
CA PHE A 146 7.68 4.45 -30.01
C PHE A 146 6.58 3.65 -29.32
N VAL A 147 6.17 4.09 -28.12
CA VAL A 147 5.01 3.55 -27.41
C VAL A 147 4.21 4.68 -26.76
N MET A 148 2.88 4.62 -26.86
CA MET A 148 1.97 5.60 -26.26
C MET A 148 0.68 4.93 -25.76
N GLU A 149 0.16 5.42 -24.63
CA GLU A 149 -1.21 5.14 -24.16
C GLU A 149 -2.24 5.93 -24.99
N ALA A 150 -3.24 5.24 -25.52
CA ALA A 150 -4.34 5.80 -26.32
C ALA A 150 -5.38 6.46 -25.41
N MET A 151 -5.02 7.65 -24.91
CA MET A 151 -5.90 8.53 -24.15
C MET A 151 -6.43 9.65 -25.05
N TRP A 152 -7.16 9.30 -26.11
CA TRP A 152 -7.64 10.18 -27.17
C TRP A 152 -8.31 11.48 -26.68
N THR A 153 -8.99 11.46 -25.53
CA THR A 153 -9.60 12.64 -24.90
C THR A 153 -8.60 13.79 -24.69
N ARG A 154 -7.32 13.50 -24.45
CA ARG A 154 -6.26 14.51 -24.26
C ARG A 154 -5.88 15.23 -25.55
N PHE A 155 -6.05 14.58 -26.69
CA PHE A 155 -5.69 15.13 -28.01
C PHE A 155 -6.81 15.98 -28.61
N TYR A 156 -8.00 15.94 -28.02
CA TYR A 156 -9.13 16.70 -28.50
C TYR A 156 -8.89 18.22 -28.39
N PRO A 157 -9.17 19.04 -29.44
CA PRO A 157 -8.96 20.48 -29.40
C PRO A 157 -9.67 21.20 -28.25
N LEU A 158 -10.78 20.64 -27.76
CA LEU A 158 -11.45 21.12 -26.54
C LEU A 158 -10.52 21.08 -25.33
N MET A 159 -9.84 19.95 -25.11
CA MET A 159 -8.95 19.77 -23.96
C MET A 159 -7.73 20.70 -24.06
N GLN A 160 -7.19 20.87 -25.27
CA GLN A 160 -6.09 21.82 -25.52
C GLN A 160 -6.51 23.27 -25.23
N THR A 161 -7.69 23.67 -25.73
CA THR A 161 -8.26 24.99 -25.47
C THR A 161 -8.49 25.21 -23.98
N LEU A 162 -9.06 24.22 -23.29
CA LEU A 162 -9.31 24.30 -21.86
C LEU A 162 -8.00 24.46 -21.06
N ARG A 163 -6.98 23.63 -21.34
CA ARG A 163 -5.67 23.74 -20.68
C ARG A 163 -5.06 25.13 -20.86
N LYS A 164 -5.14 25.69 -22.06
CA LYS A 164 -4.70 27.06 -22.33
C LYS A 164 -5.44 28.08 -21.46
N LEU A 165 -6.76 27.99 -21.36
CA LEU A 165 -7.55 28.91 -20.53
C LEU A 165 -7.24 28.79 -19.04
N LEU A 166 -7.00 27.56 -18.55
CA LEU A 166 -6.73 27.30 -17.14
C LEU A 166 -5.31 27.71 -16.74
N HIS A 167 -4.30 27.35 -17.55
CA HIS A 167 -2.90 27.34 -17.12
C HIS A 167 -2.04 28.40 -17.80
N GLU A 168 -2.34 28.74 -19.07
CA GLU A 168 -1.58 29.73 -19.83
C GLU A 168 -2.17 31.13 -19.68
N THR A 169 -3.42 31.33 -20.08
CA THR A 169 -4.09 32.66 -20.00
C THR A 169 -4.73 32.90 -18.64
N LYS A 170 -4.97 31.84 -17.86
CA LYS A 170 -5.48 31.88 -16.48
C LYS A 170 -6.78 32.66 -16.34
N GLU A 171 -7.75 32.39 -17.21
CA GLU A 171 -9.06 33.05 -17.22
C GLU A 171 -9.84 32.82 -15.91
N LEU A 172 -9.71 31.64 -15.29
CA LEU A 172 -10.30 31.35 -13.98
C LEU A 172 -9.42 31.83 -12.79
N GLY A 173 -8.24 32.40 -13.06
CA GLY A 173 -7.23 32.72 -12.06
C GLY A 173 -6.71 31.47 -11.37
N THR A 174 -6.52 31.51 -10.04
CA THR A 174 -6.11 30.33 -9.28
C THR A 174 -7.22 29.28 -9.27
N ILE A 175 -6.94 28.09 -9.79
CA ILE A 175 -7.85 26.94 -9.72
C ILE A 175 -7.84 26.38 -8.29
N TYR A 176 -9.01 26.08 -7.75
CA TYR A 176 -9.17 25.51 -6.41
C TYR A 176 -9.63 24.06 -6.47
N ARG A 177 -10.62 23.78 -7.34
CA ARG A 177 -11.39 22.54 -7.28
C ARG A 177 -11.76 22.04 -8.66
N THR A 178 -11.76 20.73 -8.82
CA THR A 178 -12.36 20.05 -9.98
C THR A 178 -13.31 18.95 -9.53
N PHE A 179 -14.48 18.86 -10.15
CA PHE A 179 -15.40 17.75 -10.01
C PHE A 179 -15.51 17.05 -11.36
N CYS A 180 -15.46 15.72 -11.37
CA CYS A 180 -15.78 14.95 -12.55
C CYS A 180 -16.43 13.62 -12.17
N ASP A 181 -17.58 13.31 -12.79
CA ASP A 181 -18.32 12.07 -12.60
C ASP A 181 -18.47 11.31 -13.92
N PHE A 182 -18.26 9.99 -13.91
CA PHE A 182 -18.54 9.11 -15.04
C PHE A 182 -19.44 7.96 -14.60
N GLY A 183 -20.71 8.04 -14.95
CA GLY A 183 -21.66 6.93 -14.78
C GLY A 183 -21.99 6.21 -16.10
N MET A 184 -22.07 4.89 -16.04
CA MET A 184 -22.75 4.04 -17.03
C MET A 184 -23.78 3.17 -16.30
N ASP A 185 -24.85 2.77 -16.99
CA ASP A 185 -25.81 1.79 -16.47
C ASP A 185 -25.47 0.41 -17.06
N VAL A 186 -24.72 -0.36 -16.31
CA VAL A 186 -24.28 -1.71 -16.71
C VAL A 186 -24.86 -2.71 -15.73
N ASP A 187 -25.86 -3.46 -16.18
CA ASP A 187 -26.41 -4.59 -15.42
C ASP A 187 -25.45 -5.79 -15.46
N ILE A 188 -24.41 -5.73 -14.62
CA ILE A 188 -23.34 -6.74 -14.56
C ILE A 188 -23.92 -8.14 -14.25
N ALA A 189 -24.99 -8.21 -13.46
CA ALA A 189 -25.61 -9.46 -13.07
C ALA A 189 -26.22 -10.23 -14.25
N SER A 190 -26.78 -9.52 -15.24
CA SER A 190 -27.37 -10.16 -16.42
C SER A 190 -26.37 -10.48 -17.54
N LEU A 191 -25.12 -10.02 -17.42
CA LEU A 191 -24.09 -10.29 -18.41
C LEU A 191 -23.66 -11.77 -18.39
N PRO A 192 -23.39 -12.35 -19.58
CA PRO A 192 -22.87 -13.72 -19.68
C PRO A 192 -21.47 -13.81 -19.07
N ASP A 193 -21.11 -15.01 -18.62
CA ASP A 193 -19.73 -15.34 -18.22
C ASP A 193 -18.78 -15.11 -19.40
N GLY A 194 -17.57 -14.62 -19.12
CA GLY A 194 -16.63 -14.15 -20.15
C GLY A 194 -16.79 -12.68 -20.55
N SER A 195 -17.80 -11.96 -20.03
CA SER A 195 -17.96 -10.52 -20.30
C SER A 195 -16.84 -9.68 -19.68
N ARG A 196 -16.27 -8.75 -20.45
CA ARG A 196 -15.21 -7.84 -19.97
C ARG A 196 -15.62 -6.92 -18.80
N TYR A 197 -16.93 -6.74 -18.59
CA TYR A 197 -17.46 -5.95 -17.47
C TYR A 197 -17.78 -6.79 -16.24
N LYS A 198 -17.69 -8.12 -16.34
CA LYS A 198 -18.01 -9.08 -15.28
C LYS A 198 -16.79 -9.89 -14.83
N GLU A 199 -15.90 -10.21 -15.76
CA GLU A 199 -14.71 -11.05 -15.50
C GLU A 199 -13.54 -10.23 -14.95
N ILE A 200 -13.20 -10.45 -13.68
CA ILE A 200 -12.06 -9.81 -13.02
C ILE A 200 -10.73 -10.16 -13.71
N SER A 201 -10.60 -11.38 -14.24
CA SER A 201 -9.44 -11.82 -15.02
C SER A 201 -9.23 -11.03 -16.32
N LEU A 202 -10.26 -10.33 -16.79
CA LEU A 202 -10.20 -9.42 -17.94
C LEU A 202 -10.02 -7.95 -17.55
N GLY A 203 -9.87 -7.67 -16.24
CA GLY A 203 -9.79 -6.31 -15.72
C GLY A 203 -11.13 -5.58 -15.65
N ALA A 204 -12.21 -6.32 -15.34
CA ALA A 204 -13.52 -5.72 -15.09
C ALA A 204 -13.47 -4.77 -13.88
N GLY A 205 -14.04 -3.58 -14.06
CA GLY A 205 -14.09 -2.56 -13.00
C GLY A 205 -14.37 -1.16 -13.54
N SER A 206 -15.15 -0.38 -12.80
CA SER A 206 -15.47 1.01 -13.12
C SER A 206 -14.22 1.86 -13.20
N LEU A 207 -13.23 1.62 -12.33
CA LEU A 207 -11.99 2.39 -12.24
C LEU A 207 -11.16 2.28 -13.51
N LEU A 208 -10.87 1.05 -13.95
CA LEU A 208 -10.07 0.80 -15.15
C LEU A 208 -10.82 1.26 -16.41
N ASP A 209 -12.10 0.91 -16.54
CA ASP A 209 -12.82 1.14 -17.79
C ASP A 209 -13.18 2.62 -18.00
N ILE A 210 -13.79 3.27 -17.01
CA ILE A 210 -14.32 4.63 -17.15
C ILE A 210 -13.76 5.65 -16.14
N GLY A 211 -13.32 5.21 -14.96
CA GLY A 211 -12.81 6.07 -13.90
C GLY A 211 -11.52 6.80 -14.26
N ILE A 212 -10.71 6.22 -15.16
CA ILE A 212 -9.52 6.88 -15.71
C ILE A 212 -9.84 8.22 -16.40
N TYR A 213 -11.02 8.38 -16.99
CA TYR A 213 -11.41 9.66 -17.61
C TYR A 213 -11.72 10.71 -16.54
N SER A 214 -12.45 10.36 -15.49
CA SER A 214 -12.69 11.27 -14.35
C SER A 214 -11.38 11.71 -13.70
N LEU A 215 -10.41 10.79 -13.56
CA LEU A 215 -9.06 11.11 -13.09
C LEU A 215 -8.30 12.01 -14.06
N THR A 216 -8.42 11.77 -15.37
CA THR A 216 -7.78 12.60 -16.41
C THR A 216 -8.22 14.06 -16.29
N TRP A 217 -9.52 14.30 -16.07
CA TRP A 217 -10.02 15.65 -15.78
C TRP A 217 -9.40 16.23 -14.52
N GLY A 218 -9.47 15.53 -13.38
CA GLY A 218 -8.92 16.02 -12.11
C GLY A 218 -7.41 16.31 -12.13
N LEU A 219 -6.63 15.49 -12.82
CA LEU A 219 -5.18 15.65 -12.95
C LEU A 219 -4.82 16.78 -13.91
N THR A 220 -5.50 16.86 -15.06
CA THR A 220 -5.19 17.82 -16.13
C THR A 220 -5.60 19.25 -15.78
N THR A 221 -6.72 19.43 -15.05
CA THR A 221 -7.23 20.77 -14.72
C THR A 221 -6.56 21.38 -13.50
N LEU A 222 -5.96 20.57 -12.62
CA LEU A 222 -5.33 21.05 -11.39
C LEU A 222 -3.82 21.19 -11.47
N SER A 223 -3.15 20.47 -12.38
CA SER A 223 -1.70 20.52 -12.55
C SER A 223 -1.32 21.51 -13.64
N ASP A 224 -0.44 22.46 -13.29
CA ASP A 224 0.10 23.44 -14.25
C ASP A 224 1.13 22.77 -15.21
N GLY A 225 1.78 21.68 -14.76
CA GLY A 225 2.73 20.86 -15.53
C GLY A 225 2.15 19.50 -15.97
N GLN A 226 2.92 18.74 -16.75
CA GLN A 226 2.56 17.41 -17.24
C GLN A 226 3.71 16.41 -17.04
N GLY A 227 3.39 15.13 -16.82
CA GLY A 227 4.41 14.09 -16.66
C GLY A 227 5.31 14.38 -15.45
N GLU A 228 6.63 14.45 -15.67
CA GLU A 228 7.61 14.69 -14.60
C GLU A 228 7.51 16.10 -13.98
N GLU A 229 6.97 17.07 -14.72
CA GLU A 229 6.80 18.44 -14.23
C GLU A 229 5.55 18.61 -13.35
N ALA A 230 4.68 17.60 -13.33
CA ALA A 230 3.43 17.66 -12.59
C ALA A 230 3.60 17.22 -11.13
N GLU A 231 2.97 17.94 -10.20
CA GLU A 231 2.91 17.54 -8.79
C GLU A 231 2.06 16.26 -8.65
N ASP A 232 2.51 15.28 -7.85
CA ASP A 232 1.69 14.11 -7.53
C ASP A 232 0.71 14.43 -6.38
N PRO A 233 -0.60 14.18 -6.55
CA PRO A 233 -1.57 14.44 -5.48
C PRO A 233 -1.49 13.36 -4.39
N GLU A 234 -1.85 13.74 -3.16
CA GLU A 234 -2.29 12.75 -2.19
C GLU A 234 -3.66 12.19 -2.59
N VAL A 235 -3.83 10.88 -2.45
CA VAL A 235 -5.03 10.18 -2.90
C VAL A 235 -5.76 9.56 -1.72
N VAL A 236 -7.02 9.95 -1.55
CA VAL A 236 -7.98 9.31 -0.65
C VAL A 236 -9.08 8.70 -1.51
N SER A 237 -9.44 7.44 -1.27
CA SER A 237 -10.42 6.76 -2.11
C SER A 237 -11.28 5.76 -1.34
N SER A 238 -12.41 5.42 -1.95
CA SER A 238 -13.26 4.32 -1.56
C SER A 238 -13.87 3.67 -2.80
N GLN A 239 -14.02 2.34 -2.77
CA GLN A 239 -14.67 1.58 -3.83
C GLN A 239 -15.78 0.71 -3.25
N THR A 240 -16.83 0.50 -4.04
CA THR A 240 -17.83 -0.54 -3.80
C THR A 240 -17.48 -1.73 -4.69
N LEU A 241 -17.25 -2.90 -4.08
CA LEU A 241 -16.91 -4.13 -4.80
C LEU A 241 -18.13 -5.07 -4.79
N GLU A 242 -18.59 -5.46 -5.97
CA GLU A 242 -19.73 -6.36 -6.17
C GLU A 242 -19.33 -7.50 -7.11
N HIS A 243 -20.24 -8.44 -7.36
CA HIS A 243 -20.07 -9.50 -8.37
C HIS A 243 -18.76 -10.30 -8.29
N GLY A 244 -18.31 -10.60 -7.08
CA GLY A 244 -17.07 -11.38 -6.86
C GLY A 244 -15.79 -10.55 -6.80
N GLY A 245 -15.88 -9.22 -6.73
CA GLY A 245 -14.73 -8.32 -6.56
C GLY A 245 -14.56 -7.25 -7.65
N VAL A 246 -15.54 -7.13 -8.57
CA VAL A 246 -15.59 -6.06 -9.57
C VAL A 246 -15.91 -4.75 -8.87
N ASP A 247 -15.10 -3.71 -9.06
CA ASP A 247 -15.44 -2.39 -8.55
C ASP A 247 -16.57 -1.78 -9.38
N THR A 248 -17.74 -1.58 -8.78
CA THR A 248 -18.91 -1.00 -9.46
C THR A 248 -19.05 0.49 -9.20
N ILE A 249 -18.46 0.99 -8.11
CA ILE A 249 -18.37 2.42 -7.80
C ILE A 249 -16.95 2.72 -7.32
N SER A 250 -16.37 3.81 -7.83
CA SER A 250 -15.10 4.36 -7.35
C SER A 250 -15.24 5.83 -7.01
N ASN A 251 -14.81 6.22 -5.80
CA ASN A 251 -14.72 7.61 -5.36
C ASN A 251 -13.26 7.94 -5.07
N VAL A 252 -12.75 9.00 -5.69
CA VAL A 252 -11.35 9.41 -5.56
C VAL A 252 -11.27 10.91 -5.28
N LEU A 253 -10.61 11.25 -4.18
CA LEU A 253 -10.21 12.60 -3.81
C LEU A 253 -8.71 12.76 -4.07
N LEU A 254 -8.37 13.65 -4.99
CA LEU A 254 -6.98 14.09 -5.24
C LEU A 254 -6.74 15.37 -4.44
N HIS A 255 -5.70 15.42 -3.61
CA HIS A 255 -5.38 16.58 -2.78
C HIS A 255 -3.92 16.99 -2.93
N TYR A 256 -3.70 18.22 -3.42
CA TYR A 256 -2.38 18.83 -3.58
C TYR A 256 -2.08 19.70 -2.35
N ARG A 257 -1.50 19.11 -1.29
CA ARG A 257 -1.30 19.80 0.00
C ARG A 257 -0.50 21.09 -0.11
N GLY A 258 0.47 21.17 -1.04
CA GLY A 258 1.28 22.36 -1.24
C GLY A 258 0.47 23.57 -1.70
N THR A 259 -0.58 23.35 -2.47
CA THR A 259 -1.41 24.41 -3.06
C THR A 259 -2.82 24.49 -2.47
N GLY A 260 -3.26 23.47 -1.73
CA GLY A 260 -4.64 23.32 -1.24
C GLY A 260 -5.65 23.00 -2.34
N ARG A 261 -5.20 22.68 -3.57
CA ARG A 261 -6.06 22.30 -4.69
C ARG A 261 -6.59 20.89 -4.49
N GLN A 262 -7.82 20.62 -4.92
CA GLN A 262 -8.41 19.29 -4.79
C GLN A 262 -9.31 18.90 -5.96
N ALA A 263 -9.38 17.61 -6.31
CA ALA A 263 -10.37 17.09 -7.25
C ALA A 263 -11.20 15.99 -6.61
N VAL A 264 -12.49 15.96 -6.91
CA VAL A 264 -13.40 14.84 -6.62
C VAL A 264 -13.72 14.16 -7.95
N CYS A 265 -13.21 12.95 -8.11
CA CYS A 265 -13.35 12.12 -9.31
C CYS A 265 -14.15 10.88 -8.95
N THR A 266 -15.28 10.66 -9.62
CA THR A 266 -16.15 9.51 -9.38
C THR A 266 -16.38 8.70 -10.65
N SER A 267 -16.58 7.40 -10.48
CA SER A 267 -17.10 6.54 -11.54
C SER A 267 -18.09 5.50 -10.99
N THR A 268 -19.07 5.12 -11.80
CA THR A 268 -20.07 4.11 -11.43
C THR A 268 -20.59 3.32 -12.62
N PHE A 269 -20.87 2.04 -12.41
CA PHE A 269 -21.62 1.18 -13.34
C PHE A 269 -23.10 1.02 -12.96
N ASN A 270 -23.54 1.70 -11.91
CA ASN A 270 -24.90 1.52 -11.37
C ASN A 270 -25.92 2.50 -11.95
N TYR A 271 -25.48 3.54 -12.67
CA TYR A 271 -26.38 4.56 -13.22
C TYR A 271 -25.70 5.42 -14.30
N PRO A 272 -26.42 5.92 -15.32
CA PRO A 272 -25.85 6.81 -16.32
C PRO A 272 -25.39 8.14 -15.70
N GLY A 273 -24.23 8.61 -16.14
CA GLY A 273 -23.69 9.91 -15.76
C GLY A 273 -24.52 11.07 -16.30
N ARG A 274 -24.28 12.26 -15.74
CA ARG A 274 -24.90 13.51 -16.21
C ARG A 274 -24.19 14.08 -17.44
N SER A 275 -24.92 14.81 -18.29
CA SER A 275 -24.34 15.43 -19.49
C SER A 275 -23.39 16.59 -19.16
N ASP A 276 -23.57 17.27 -18.03
CA ASP A 276 -22.67 18.27 -17.46
C ASP A 276 -21.74 17.63 -16.41
N PHE A 277 -20.86 16.74 -16.89
CA PHE A 277 -20.13 15.80 -16.06
C PHE A 277 -18.93 16.38 -15.31
N ALA A 278 -18.41 17.56 -15.69
CA ALA A 278 -17.27 18.16 -15.02
C ALA A 278 -17.44 19.66 -14.72
N ARG A 279 -16.90 20.08 -13.56
CA ARG A 279 -16.91 21.46 -13.10
C ARG A 279 -15.53 21.85 -12.55
N ILE A 280 -14.94 22.90 -13.11
CA ILE A 280 -13.64 23.44 -12.70
C ILE A 280 -13.88 24.79 -12.04
N GLU A 281 -13.46 24.95 -10.78
CA GLU A 281 -13.72 26.13 -9.98
C GLU A 281 -12.42 26.88 -9.67
N GLY A 282 -12.41 28.17 -9.97
CA GLY A 282 -11.28 29.05 -9.70
C GLY A 282 -11.66 30.37 -9.05
N SER A 283 -10.65 31.16 -8.74
CA SER A 283 -10.79 32.46 -8.06
C SER A 283 -11.65 33.49 -8.82
N LYS A 284 -11.69 33.42 -10.16
CA LYS A 284 -12.39 34.37 -11.05
C LYS A 284 -13.68 33.82 -11.67
N GLY A 285 -14.05 32.56 -11.40
CA GLY A 285 -15.23 31.96 -12.02
C GLY A 285 -15.20 30.44 -11.97
N HIS A 286 -16.02 29.80 -12.80
CA HIS A 286 -15.98 28.36 -12.99
C HIS A 286 -16.29 27.97 -14.43
N ILE A 287 -15.82 26.81 -14.85
CA ILE A 287 -16.17 26.19 -16.13
C ILE A 287 -17.03 24.97 -15.87
N VAL A 288 -18.09 24.79 -16.67
CA VAL A 288 -18.87 23.55 -16.73
C VAL A 288 -18.65 22.91 -18.10
N VAL A 289 -18.14 21.67 -18.09
CA VAL A 289 -17.92 20.88 -19.31
C VAL A 289 -19.11 19.98 -19.53
N HIS A 290 -19.56 19.90 -20.79
CA HIS A 290 -20.69 19.08 -21.17
C HIS A 290 -20.40 18.20 -22.39
N GLY A 291 -21.16 17.11 -22.52
CA GLY A 291 -21.12 16.17 -23.64
C GLY A 291 -21.79 14.85 -23.27
N GLU A 292 -21.65 13.85 -24.15
CA GLU A 292 -22.21 12.52 -23.93
C GLU A 292 -21.57 11.81 -22.73
N THR A 293 -20.25 11.88 -22.60
CA THR A 293 -19.50 11.30 -21.48
C THR A 293 -18.20 12.08 -21.22
N PRO A 294 -17.54 11.90 -20.05
CA PRO A 294 -16.21 12.44 -19.79
C PRO A 294 -15.13 12.05 -20.81
N SER A 295 -15.30 10.92 -21.51
CA SER A 295 -14.38 10.50 -22.57
C SER A 295 -14.59 11.26 -23.88
N SER A 296 -15.82 11.72 -24.14
CA SER A 296 -16.24 12.36 -25.40
C SER A 296 -16.94 13.70 -25.14
N PRO A 297 -16.24 14.71 -24.61
CA PRO A 297 -16.82 16.04 -24.40
C PRO A 297 -17.29 16.66 -25.73
N GLU A 298 -18.18 17.65 -25.65
CA GLU A 298 -18.70 18.39 -26.80
C GLU A 298 -18.40 19.90 -26.71
N GLY A 299 -18.43 20.44 -25.50
CA GLY A 299 -18.19 21.85 -25.25
C GLY A 299 -18.05 22.16 -23.77
N PHE A 300 -17.83 23.43 -23.48
CA PHE A 300 -17.86 23.93 -22.12
C PHE A 300 -18.32 25.39 -22.08
N VAL A 301 -18.83 25.79 -20.92
CA VAL A 301 -19.27 27.17 -20.64
C VAL A 301 -18.41 27.73 -19.52
N LEU A 302 -17.82 28.90 -19.76
CA LEU A 302 -17.11 29.67 -18.74
C LEU A 302 -18.07 30.67 -18.11
N HIS A 303 -18.20 30.59 -16.78
CA HIS A 303 -19.04 31.45 -15.96
C HIS A 303 -18.17 32.38 -15.10
N PRO A 304 -18.08 33.68 -15.43
CA PRO A 304 -17.33 34.65 -14.63
C PRO A 304 -17.94 34.84 -13.24
N LYS A 305 -17.09 35.00 -12.23
CA LYS A 305 -17.52 35.30 -10.85
C LYS A 305 -18.12 36.70 -10.81
N GLY A 306 -19.32 36.83 -10.23
CA GLY A 306 -20.03 38.11 -10.12
C GLY A 306 -21.06 38.39 -11.22
N GLY A 307 -21.39 37.41 -12.07
CA GLY A 307 -22.51 37.49 -13.01
C GLY A 307 -22.20 38.21 -14.33
N GLY A 308 -20.95 38.10 -14.80
CA GLY A 308 -20.55 38.58 -16.14
C GLY A 308 -21.13 37.72 -17.27
N MET A 309 -20.96 38.16 -18.52
CA MET A 309 -21.42 37.42 -19.69
C MET A 309 -20.72 36.05 -19.77
N GLU A 310 -21.50 34.99 -19.90
CA GLU A 310 -20.98 33.63 -20.06
C GLU A 310 -20.37 33.45 -21.45
N GLU A 311 -19.29 32.67 -21.52
CA GLU A 311 -18.62 32.35 -22.78
C GLU A 311 -18.80 30.88 -23.12
N GLN A 312 -19.40 30.62 -24.28
CA GLN A 312 -19.67 29.25 -24.76
C GLN A 312 -18.63 28.82 -25.80
N TYR A 313 -18.02 27.67 -25.54
CA TYR A 313 -17.02 27.03 -26.37
C TYR A 313 -17.59 25.73 -26.95
N THR A 314 -17.71 25.67 -28.27
CA THR A 314 -18.22 24.51 -29.02
C THR A 314 -17.19 24.05 -30.04
N PHE A 315 -17.08 22.74 -30.23
CA PHE A 315 -16.05 22.14 -31.08
C PHE A 315 -16.69 21.20 -32.10
N GLU A 316 -16.24 21.28 -33.35
CA GLU A 316 -16.69 20.36 -34.40
C GLU A 316 -16.01 19.00 -34.23
N LYS A 317 -16.81 17.92 -34.23
CA LYS A 317 -16.34 16.54 -34.07
C LYS A 317 -17.04 15.65 -35.11
N PRO A 318 -16.51 15.53 -36.33
CA PRO A 318 -17.14 14.77 -37.42
C PRO A 318 -17.09 13.24 -37.24
N GLY A 319 -16.60 12.78 -36.09
CA GLY A 319 -16.35 11.40 -35.75
C GLY A 319 -16.32 11.21 -34.24
N ARG A 320 -15.54 10.25 -33.73
CA ARG A 320 -15.44 10.01 -32.29
C ARG A 320 -14.32 10.84 -31.65
N GLY A 321 -13.22 11.08 -32.36
CA GLY A 321 -12.07 11.87 -31.93
C GLY A 321 -10.73 11.12 -31.90
N PHE A 322 -10.68 9.86 -32.32
CA PHE A 322 -9.46 9.04 -32.34
C PHE A 322 -8.44 9.51 -33.38
N PHE A 323 -8.89 10.19 -34.43
CA PHE A 323 -8.00 10.65 -35.48
C PHE A 323 -6.99 11.73 -35.02
N TRP A 324 -7.27 12.50 -33.96
CA TRP A 324 -6.30 13.48 -33.46
C TRP A 324 -5.13 12.83 -32.71
N GLU A 325 -5.37 11.75 -31.96
CA GLU A 325 -4.27 10.98 -31.37
C GLU A 325 -3.49 10.21 -32.43
N ALA A 326 -4.17 9.69 -33.47
CA ALA A 326 -3.51 9.00 -34.57
C ALA A 326 -2.62 9.96 -35.39
N ASP A 327 -3.09 11.19 -35.66
CA ASP A 327 -2.30 12.25 -36.25
C ASP A 327 -1.04 12.55 -35.40
N ALA A 328 -1.19 12.65 -34.08
CA ALA A 328 -0.07 12.89 -33.17
C ALA A 328 0.99 11.76 -33.23
N VAL A 329 0.55 10.50 -33.21
CA VAL A 329 1.46 9.35 -33.41
C VAL A 329 2.19 9.45 -34.73
N ALA A 330 1.51 9.79 -35.82
CA ALA A 330 2.13 9.90 -37.14
C ALA A 330 3.26 10.96 -37.18
N HIS A 331 3.06 12.09 -36.51
CA HIS A 331 4.10 13.12 -36.39
C HIS A 331 5.26 12.65 -35.52
N ASP A 332 5.00 11.97 -34.41
CA ASP A 332 6.04 11.43 -33.54
C ASP A 332 6.93 10.41 -34.25
N LEU A 333 6.30 9.48 -34.97
CA LEU A 333 7.02 8.48 -35.77
C LEU A 333 7.88 9.13 -36.85
N LYS A 334 7.34 10.11 -37.57
CA LYS A 334 8.10 10.88 -38.57
C LYS A 334 9.26 11.67 -37.95
N ALA A 335 9.08 12.17 -36.73
CA ALA A 335 10.12 12.87 -35.98
C ALA A 335 11.13 11.93 -35.31
N GLY A 336 10.92 10.61 -35.34
CA GLY A 336 11.77 9.64 -34.66
C GLY A 336 11.69 9.72 -33.13
N ARG A 337 10.58 10.23 -32.59
CA ARG A 337 10.34 10.27 -31.14
C ARG A 337 9.99 8.89 -30.62
N ARG A 338 10.30 8.64 -29.35
CA ARG A 338 9.98 7.40 -28.62
C ARG A 338 8.71 7.50 -27.77
N GLN A 339 8.27 8.72 -27.49
CA GLN A 339 7.07 9.04 -26.72
C GLN A 339 6.45 10.33 -27.24
N ASN A 340 5.22 10.61 -26.82
CA ASN A 340 4.46 11.79 -27.21
C ASN A 340 4.55 12.89 -26.13
N ASP A 341 4.52 14.16 -26.53
CA ASP A 341 4.61 15.28 -25.59
C ASP A 341 3.29 15.52 -24.81
N THR A 342 2.14 15.22 -25.43
CA THR A 342 0.80 15.32 -24.83
C THR A 342 0.45 14.09 -23.99
N MET A 343 1.07 12.94 -24.24
CA MET A 343 0.95 11.74 -23.42
C MET A 343 2.31 11.08 -23.21
N PRO A 344 3.21 11.71 -22.44
CA PRO A 344 4.53 11.16 -22.16
C PRO A 344 4.40 9.96 -21.22
N TRP A 345 5.40 9.08 -21.24
CA TRP A 345 5.40 7.88 -20.39
C TRP A 345 5.24 8.24 -18.91
N ALA A 346 5.87 9.34 -18.48
CA ALA A 346 5.74 9.85 -17.12
C ALA A 346 4.29 10.19 -16.72
N GLU A 347 3.47 10.67 -17.65
CA GLU A 347 2.06 10.98 -17.38
C GLU A 347 1.21 9.70 -17.30
N THR A 348 1.43 8.72 -18.20
CA THR A 348 0.82 7.38 -18.07
C THR A 348 1.18 6.76 -16.73
N MET A 349 2.47 6.78 -16.37
CA MET A 349 2.97 6.28 -15.09
C MET A 349 2.32 6.98 -13.90
N ARG A 350 2.15 8.29 -13.96
CA ARG A 350 1.48 9.09 -12.92
C ARG A 350 0.01 8.69 -12.74
N VAL A 351 -0.73 8.56 -13.83
CA VAL A 351 -2.13 8.10 -13.79
C VAL A 351 -2.22 6.67 -13.25
N MET A 352 -1.35 5.78 -13.72
CA MET A 352 -1.28 4.39 -13.27
C MET A 352 -0.94 4.26 -11.78
N ARG A 353 -0.05 5.10 -11.23
CA ARG A 353 0.22 5.16 -9.78
C ARG A 353 -1.03 5.54 -8.98
N VAL A 354 -1.78 6.53 -9.45
CA VAL A 354 -3.04 6.95 -8.80
C VAL A 354 -4.07 5.81 -8.83
N MET A 355 -4.28 5.19 -10.00
CA MET A 355 -5.24 4.10 -10.14
C MET A 355 -4.85 2.87 -9.31
N ASP A 356 -3.57 2.50 -9.32
CA ASP A 356 -3.07 1.37 -8.54
C ASP A 356 -3.15 1.63 -7.03
N HIS A 357 -2.94 2.88 -6.59
CA HIS A 357 -3.21 3.29 -5.21
C HIS A 357 -4.69 3.15 -4.84
N VAL A 358 -5.61 3.66 -5.68
CA VAL A 358 -7.06 3.59 -5.44
C VAL A 358 -7.52 2.15 -5.26
N ARG A 359 -7.06 1.28 -6.16
CA ARG A 359 -7.35 -0.14 -6.16
C ARG A 359 -6.81 -0.83 -4.91
N LYS A 360 -5.52 -0.60 -4.57
CA LYS A 360 -4.85 -1.20 -3.40
C LYS A 360 -5.45 -0.72 -2.07
N SER A 361 -5.81 0.56 -1.95
CA SER A 361 -6.39 1.13 -0.73
C SER A 361 -7.82 0.64 -0.46
N SER A 362 -8.57 0.30 -1.52
CA SER A 362 -9.99 -0.08 -1.43
C SER A 362 -10.23 -1.59 -1.54
N GLY A 363 -9.16 -2.37 -1.77
CA GLY A 363 -9.20 -3.83 -1.74
C GLY A 363 -9.56 -4.53 -3.07
N ALA A 364 -9.69 -3.78 -4.17
CA ALA A 364 -9.90 -4.35 -5.50
C ALA A 364 -8.66 -5.14 -5.97
N ARG A 365 -8.86 -6.28 -6.62
CA ARG A 365 -7.77 -7.18 -7.05
C ARG A 365 -7.99 -7.72 -8.46
N PHE A 366 -6.89 -7.96 -9.18
CA PHE A 366 -6.89 -8.58 -10.49
C PHE A 366 -6.08 -9.88 -10.46
N VAL A 367 -6.76 -10.97 -10.84
CA VAL A 367 -6.18 -12.32 -10.90
C VAL A 367 -5.02 -12.36 -11.89
N GLY A 368 -3.88 -12.95 -11.50
CA GLY A 368 -2.67 -13.07 -12.31
C GLY A 368 -1.77 -11.83 -12.34
N VAL A 369 -2.32 -10.64 -12.07
CA VAL A 369 -1.60 -9.37 -12.03
C VAL A 369 -1.05 -9.10 -10.63
N ASP A 370 -1.90 -9.22 -9.60
CA ASP A 370 -1.51 -9.07 -8.20
C ASP A 370 -0.73 -10.27 -7.66
N ASP A 371 -0.91 -11.42 -8.28
CA ASP A 371 -0.24 -12.67 -7.93
C ASP A 371 1.24 -12.65 -8.39
N CYS A 372 1.57 -11.86 -9.42
CA CYS A 372 2.93 -11.67 -9.95
C CYS A 372 3.76 -10.58 -9.21
N GLU A 373 3.12 -9.67 -8.47
CA GLU A 373 3.83 -8.62 -7.71
C GLU A 373 4.52 -9.15 -6.45
N LEU A 374 4.08 -10.32 -5.95
CA LEU A 374 4.72 -11.03 -4.83
C LEU A 374 6.02 -11.77 -5.23
N GLY A 375 6.33 -11.88 -6.54
CA GLY A 375 7.47 -12.65 -7.06
C GLY A 375 8.69 -11.86 -7.56
N LYS A 376 8.61 -10.52 -7.73
CA LYS A 376 9.70 -9.74 -8.38
C LYS A 376 10.38 -8.64 -7.55
N LYS A 377 10.06 -8.45 -6.26
CA LYS A 377 10.81 -7.52 -5.38
C LYS A 377 12.08 -8.16 -4.77
N GLN A 378 12.74 -9.03 -5.52
CA GLN A 378 14.07 -9.55 -5.19
C GLN A 378 14.99 -9.32 -6.41
N LEU A 379 15.98 -8.45 -6.22
CA LEU A 379 17.09 -8.06 -7.12
C LEU A 379 16.69 -7.18 -8.31
N THR A 380 17.22 -5.95 -8.43
CA THR A 380 18.64 -5.70 -8.71
C THR A 380 19.24 -4.51 -7.96
N MET A 381 19.98 -4.78 -6.89
CA MET A 381 21.31 -4.18 -6.73
C MET A 381 22.32 -5.28 -7.04
N SER A 382 23.26 -4.95 -7.93
CA SER A 382 24.37 -5.82 -8.33
C SER A 382 25.16 -6.31 -7.11
N THR A 383 25.04 -7.60 -6.79
CA THR A 383 26.14 -8.43 -6.28
C THR A 383 25.87 -9.89 -6.64
N THR A 384 26.85 -10.50 -7.27
CA THR A 384 26.89 -11.90 -7.69
C THR A 384 26.69 -12.80 -6.47
N THR A 385 25.55 -13.49 -6.34
CA THR A 385 25.45 -14.60 -5.39
C THR A 385 24.57 -15.71 -5.93
N THR A 386 25.19 -16.86 -6.14
CA THR A 386 24.60 -18.17 -6.41
C THR A 386 23.37 -18.44 -5.53
N ALA A 387 22.26 -18.88 -6.14
CA ALA A 387 21.09 -19.38 -5.43
C ALA A 387 21.49 -20.58 -4.57
N THR A 388 21.70 -20.33 -3.28
CA THR A 388 21.87 -21.37 -2.27
C THR A 388 20.46 -21.77 -1.87
N THR A 389 20.08 -23.01 -2.14
CA THR A 389 18.87 -23.60 -1.55
C THR A 389 18.96 -23.45 -0.03
N LEU A 390 18.03 -22.72 0.59
CA LEU A 390 17.92 -22.51 2.04
C LEU A 390 17.44 -23.82 2.71
N VAL A 391 18.26 -24.86 2.66
CA VAL A 391 17.97 -26.15 3.29
C VAL A 391 18.32 -26.06 4.79
N PRO A 392 17.44 -26.53 5.69
CA PRO A 392 17.75 -26.69 7.11
C PRO A 392 19.12 -27.36 7.34
N SER A 393 20.07 -26.65 7.95
CA SER A 393 21.43 -27.16 8.13
C SER A 393 21.55 -28.03 9.40
N LYS A 394 20.96 -27.58 10.52
CA LYS A 394 21.08 -28.19 11.85
C LYS A 394 19.74 -28.76 12.38
N PRO A 395 19.76 -29.74 13.32
CA PRO A 395 18.56 -30.26 13.98
C PRO A 395 17.72 -29.17 14.66
N ASN A 396 16.41 -29.36 14.81
CA ASN A 396 15.60 -28.39 15.54
C ASN A 396 15.79 -28.59 17.05
N ILE A 397 16.12 -27.51 17.75
CA ILE A 397 16.19 -27.45 19.22
C ILE A 397 15.30 -26.31 19.71
N GLY A 398 14.84 -26.41 20.95
CA GLY A 398 14.02 -25.40 21.61
C GLY A 398 14.42 -25.20 23.07
N VAL A 399 13.94 -24.10 23.65
CA VAL A 399 14.14 -23.74 25.06
C VAL A 399 12.90 -24.06 25.85
N TYR A 400 13.03 -24.96 26.83
CA TYR A 400 11.93 -25.54 27.59
C TYR A 400 11.95 -25.11 29.05
N THR A 401 10.75 -24.98 29.62
CA THR A 401 10.48 -24.87 31.06
C THR A 401 9.49 -25.95 31.50
N ASN A 402 9.26 -26.09 32.81
CA ASN A 402 8.28 -27.02 33.39
C ASN A 402 7.72 -26.48 34.74
N PRO A 403 6.75 -27.17 35.36
CA PRO A 403 6.21 -26.78 36.67
C PRO A 403 7.22 -26.87 37.82
N ALA A 404 8.37 -27.51 37.62
CA ALA A 404 9.46 -27.58 38.60
C ALA A 404 10.44 -26.39 38.50
N HIS A 405 10.18 -25.44 37.60
CA HIS A 405 11.00 -24.25 37.36
C HIS A 405 12.39 -24.58 36.79
N ASP A 406 12.51 -25.71 36.08
CA ASP A 406 13.72 -26.02 35.33
C ASP A 406 13.75 -25.24 34.01
N LEU A 407 14.96 -24.98 33.49
CA LEU A 407 15.15 -24.37 32.18
C LEU A 407 16.27 -25.11 31.42
N TRP A 408 15.97 -25.62 30.24
CA TRP A 408 16.94 -26.39 29.45
C TRP A 408 16.73 -26.27 27.94
N VAL A 409 17.75 -26.66 27.18
CA VAL A 409 17.70 -26.77 25.71
C VAL A 409 17.56 -28.25 25.34
N ALA A 410 16.60 -28.57 24.48
CA ALA A 410 16.36 -29.94 24.00
C ALA A 410 15.89 -29.94 22.55
N GLU A 411 15.79 -31.12 21.94
CA GLU A 411 15.19 -31.27 20.60
C GLU A 411 13.73 -30.80 20.58
N ALA A 412 13.31 -30.18 19.48
CA ALA A 412 11.98 -29.61 19.34
C ALA A 412 11.32 -29.99 18.02
N GLN A 413 9.99 -29.91 17.99
CA GLN A 413 9.21 -30.10 16.77
C GLN A 413 9.02 -28.76 16.03
N PRO A 414 8.88 -28.76 14.68
CA PRO A 414 9.05 -29.91 13.78
C PRO A 414 10.51 -30.36 13.69
N THR A 415 10.75 -31.65 13.47
CA THR A 415 12.10 -32.18 13.22
C THR A 415 12.70 -31.59 11.94
N LYS A 416 14.03 -31.63 11.82
CA LYS A 416 14.74 -31.17 10.60
C LYS A 416 14.21 -31.86 9.34
N GLU A 417 13.97 -33.17 9.41
CA GLU A 417 13.48 -33.97 8.28
C GLU A 417 12.06 -33.55 7.86
N GLU A 418 11.17 -33.29 8.82
CA GLU A 418 9.81 -32.79 8.52
C GLU A 418 9.83 -31.39 7.91
N VAL A 419 10.79 -30.54 8.27
CA VAL A 419 10.97 -29.22 7.63
C VAL A 419 11.45 -29.38 6.18
N GLU A 420 12.45 -30.24 5.95
CA GLU A 420 12.98 -30.50 4.60
C GLU A 420 11.91 -31.05 3.64
N LYS A 421 11.02 -31.91 4.15
CA LYS A 421 9.93 -32.50 3.35
C LYS A 421 8.66 -31.64 3.30
N GLY A 422 8.51 -30.69 4.22
CA GLY A 422 7.29 -29.88 4.37
C GLY A 422 6.06 -30.67 4.85
N GLU A 423 6.24 -31.90 5.34
CA GLU A 423 5.15 -32.83 5.69
C GLU A 423 4.33 -32.39 6.91
N SER A 424 4.91 -31.56 7.78
CA SER A 424 4.27 -31.09 9.02
C SER A 424 3.44 -29.81 8.85
N LEU A 425 3.41 -29.22 7.64
CA LEU A 425 2.71 -27.96 7.38
C LEU A 425 1.23 -28.18 7.11
N LYS A 426 0.37 -27.47 7.82
CA LYS A 426 -1.07 -27.42 7.52
C LYS A 426 -1.39 -26.38 6.43
N PRO A 427 -2.56 -26.47 5.79
CA PRO A 427 -3.03 -25.40 4.91
C PRO A 427 -2.94 -24.02 5.54
N GLY A 428 -2.27 -23.10 4.83
CA GLY A 428 -2.08 -21.73 5.28
C GLY A 428 -0.82 -21.51 6.14
N GLU A 429 -0.03 -22.55 6.44
CA GLU A 429 1.18 -22.44 7.25
C GLU A 429 2.48 -22.30 6.45
N VAL A 430 3.45 -21.66 7.09
CA VAL A 430 4.85 -21.61 6.68
C VAL A 430 5.74 -22.17 7.79
N THR A 431 6.89 -22.73 7.43
CA THR A 431 7.96 -22.98 8.39
C THR A 431 8.91 -21.79 8.37
N VAL A 432 9.10 -21.16 9.52
CA VAL A 432 10.05 -20.07 9.73
C VAL A 432 11.27 -20.62 10.46
N ALA A 433 12.46 -20.44 9.87
CA ALA A 433 13.71 -20.57 10.60
C ALA A 433 13.92 -19.30 11.41
N ILE A 434 13.73 -19.40 12.73
CA ILE A 434 13.83 -18.27 13.64
C ILE A 434 15.30 -17.86 13.73
N LYS A 435 15.57 -16.58 13.53
CA LYS A 435 16.92 -16.02 13.51
C LYS A 435 17.23 -15.22 14.77
N SER A 436 16.23 -14.52 15.29
CA SER A 436 16.37 -13.73 16.52
C SER A 436 15.07 -13.77 17.32
N THR A 437 15.20 -13.96 18.63
CA THR A 437 14.10 -13.92 19.60
C THR A 437 14.49 -13.08 20.80
N GLY A 438 13.67 -12.10 21.16
CA GLY A 438 13.82 -11.35 22.40
C GLY A 438 13.31 -12.14 23.60
N ILE A 439 13.98 -12.00 24.74
CA ILE A 439 13.46 -12.48 26.03
C ILE A 439 12.56 -11.38 26.62
N CYS A 440 11.36 -11.76 27.03
CA CYS A 440 10.43 -10.91 27.75
C CYS A 440 10.41 -11.25 29.24
N GLY A 441 9.95 -10.31 30.07
CA GLY A 441 9.73 -10.57 31.49
C GLY A 441 8.73 -11.70 31.73
N SER A 442 7.77 -11.89 30.81
CA SER A 442 6.83 -13.01 30.89
C SER A 442 7.49 -14.38 30.72
N ASP A 443 8.51 -14.51 29.87
CA ASP A 443 9.27 -15.76 29.73
C ASP A 443 10.00 -16.10 31.04
N VAL A 444 10.56 -15.08 31.70
CA VAL A 444 11.20 -15.21 33.02
C VAL A 444 10.17 -15.55 34.11
N HIS A 445 8.96 -14.98 34.07
CA HIS A 445 7.89 -15.32 35.02
C HIS A 445 7.39 -16.76 34.83
N PHE A 446 7.20 -17.23 33.59
CA PHE A 446 6.87 -18.64 33.35
C PHE A 446 7.96 -19.59 33.84
N TRP A 447 9.22 -19.17 33.82
CA TRP A 447 10.31 -19.94 34.39
C TRP A 447 10.30 -19.91 35.93
N HIS A 448 10.33 -18.74 36.57
CA HIS A 448 10.49 -18.64 38.03
C HIS A 448 9.21 -18.86 38.84
N GLU A 449 8.06 -18.40 38.35
CA GLU A 449 6.78 -18.43 39.07
C GLU A 449 5.81 -19.49 38.50
N GLY A 450 6.06 -19.98 37.28
CA GLY A 450 5.24 -21.02 36.65
C GLY A 450 3.88 -20.53 36.14
N CYS A 451 3.54 -19.25 36.30
CA CYS A 451 2.29 -18.70 35.78
C CYS A 451 2.35 -17.18 35.54
N ILE A 452 1.40 -16.71 34.74
CA ILE A 452 1.04 -15.29 34.63
C ILE A 452 -0.49 -15.23 34.64
N GLY A 453 -1.07 -14.73 35.74
CA GLY A 453 -2.51 -14.72 35.91
C GLY A 453 -3.13 -16.12 35.68
N PRO A 454 -4.07 -16.28 34.73
CA PRO A 454 -4.72 -17.57 34.46
C PRO A 454 -3.87 -18.55 33.62
N MET A 455 -2.70 -18.12 33.13
CA MET A 455 -1.86 -18.91 32.22
C MET A 455 -0.84 -19.67 33.06
N ILE A 456 -1.00 -20.99 33.20
CA ILE A 456 -0.23 -21.84 34.13
C ILE A 456 0.60 -22.85 33.34
N VAL A 457 1.87 -23.01 33.69
CA VAL A 457 2.74 -24.07 33.18
C VAL A 457 2.35 -25.38 33.88
N GLU A 458 1.68 -26.27 33.17
CA GLU A 458 1.21 -27.56 33.71
C GLU A 458 2.10 -28.75 33.29
N ASP A 459 2.92 -28.59 32.24
CA ASP A 459 3.83 -29.62 31.72
C ASP A 459 5.06 -28.95 31.06
N THR A 460 5.92 -29.76 30.45
CA THR A 460 7.05 -29.36 29.62
C THR A 460 6.60 -28.42 28.51
N HIS A 461 7.18 -27.21 28.47
CA HIS A 461 6.66 -26.12 27.66
C HIS A 461 7.76 -25.30 26.99
N VAL A 462 7.58 -24.92 25.72
CA VAL A 462 8.53 -24.10 24.97
C VAL A 462 8.23 -22.61 25.16
N LEU A 463 9.24 -21.81 25.48
CA LEU A 463 9.12 -20.36 25.74
C LEU A 463 9.30 -19.49 24.47
N GLY A 464 9.12 -18.17 24.62
CA GLY A 464 9.45 -17.14 23.64
C GLY A 464 8.34 -16.75 22.69
N HIS A 465 8.16 -15.45 22.45
CA HIS A 465 7.07 -14.92 21.62
C HIS A 465 7.45 -13.69 20.80
N GLU A 466 8.68 -13.18 20.93
CA GLU A 466 9.13 -11.97 20.25
C GLU A 466 10.17 -12.33 19.18
N SER A 467 9.73 -12.84 18.02
CA SER A 467 10.66 -13.47 17.07
C SER A 467 10.58 -12.96 15.64
N ALA A 468 11.72 -12.99 14.95
CA ALA A 468 11.80 -12.84 13.52
C ALA A 468 12.75 -13.88 12.91
N GLY A 469 12.51 -14.19 11.65
CA GLY A 469 13.24 -15.23 10.94
C GLY A 469 13.03 -15.17 9.43
N ILE A 470 13.35 -16.28 8.78
CA ILE A 470 13.22 -16.45 7.34
C ILE A 470 12.32 -17.64 7.03
N VAL A 471 11.43 -17.50 6.06
CA VAL A 471 10.60 -18.62 5.59
C VAL A 471 11.48 -19.63 4.87
N VAL A 472 11.49 -20.88 5.33
CA VAL A 472 12.29 -21.97 4.74
C VAL A 472 11.45 -23.03 4.05
N ALA A 473 10.17 -23.14 4.40
CA ALA A 473 9.19 -23.99 3.73
C ALA A 473 7.80 -23.34 3.80
N LYS A 474 6.92 -23.70 2.86
CA LYS A 474 5.53 -23.24 2.86
C LYS A 474 4.58 -24.34 2.40
N HIS A 475 3.38 -24.37 2.97
CA HIS A 475 2.31 -25.22 2.45
C HIS A 475 1.91 -24.75 1.04
N PRO A 476 1.54 -25.63 0.10
CA PRO A 476 1.14 -25.24 -1.26
C PRO A 476 0.01 -24.21 -1.35
N THR A 477 -0.86 -24.14 -0.34
CA THR A 477 -1.97 -23.17 -0.28
C THR A 477 -1.53 -21.75 0.15
N VAL A 478 -0.25 -21.55 0.48
CA VAL A 478 0.28 -20.24 0.87
C VAL A 478 0.83 -19.51 -0.34
N GLU A 479 0.08 -18.51 -0.79
CA GLU A 479 0.49 -17.62 -1.89
C GLU A 479 1.08 -16.29 -1.37
N THR A 480 0.78 -15.92 -0.13
CA THR A 480 1.20 -14.64 0.46
C THR A 480 2.69 -14.59 0.81
N HIS A 481 3.34 -15.73 1.05
CA HIS A 481 4.73 -15.86 1.49
C HIS A 481 5.52 -16.79 0.57
N ASN A 482 6.81 -16.52 0.42
CA ASN A 482 7.75 -17.31 -0.34
C ASN A 482 8.93 -17.75 0.52
N VAL A 483 9.53 -18.89 0.17
CA VAL A 483 10.81 -19.30 0.75
C VAL A 483 11.84 -18.21 0.49
N GLY A 484 12.55 -17.80 1.54
CA GLY A 484 13.49 -16.68 1.53
C GLY A 484 12.93 -15.37 2.09
N ASP A 485 11.61 -15.24 2.26
CA ASP A 485 11.02 -14.04 2.85
C ASP A 485 11.47 -13.88 4.31
N ARG A 486 11.99 -12.69 4.68
CA ARG A 486 12.18 -12.32 6.08
C ARG A 486 10.86 -11.92 6.68
N VAL A 487 10.53 -12.49 7.84
CA VAL A 487 9.27 -12.27 8.53
C VAL A 487 9.48 -12.02 10.03
N ALA A 488 8.67 -11.13 10.59
CA ALA A 488 8.45 -11.05 12.03
C ALA A 488 7.16 -11.81 12.36
N VAL A 489 7.19 -12.59 13.44
CA VAL A 489 6.09 -13.49 13.81
C VAL A 489 5.19 -12.81 14.83
N GLU A 490 3.93 -12.60 14.48
CA GLU A 490 2.88 -12.23 15.43
C GLU A 490 2.44 -13.48 16.22
N PRO A 491 2.65 -13.54 17.54
CA PRO A 491 2.41 -14.77 18.31
C PRO A 491 0.93 -15.06 18.60
N ASN A 492 -0.01 -14.17 18.24
CA ASN A 492 -1.46 -14.30 18.46
C ASN A 492 -2.14 -15.02 17.27
N ILE A 493 -2.45 -16.31 17.38
CA ILE A 493 -3.30 -17.01 16.39
C ILE A 493 -4.75 -16.99 16.87
N ILE A 494 -5.66 -16.45 16.07
CA ILE A 494 -7.07 -16.23 16.45
C ILE A 494 -8.01 -17.22 15.76
N CYS A 495 -9.24 -17.36 16.28
CA CYS A 495 -10.29 -18.17 15.65
C CYS A 495 -10.99 -17.49 14.46
N GLY A 496 -11.04 -16.15 14.43
CA GLY A 496 -11.69 -15.38 13.37
C GLY A 496 -13.23 -15.32 13.43
N GLU A 497 -13.86 -15.99 14.40
CA GLU A 497 -15.33 -16.15 14.45
C GLU A 497 -16.02 -15.56 15.71
N CYS A 498 -15.30 -15.34 16.81
CA CYS A 498 -15.89 -14.79 18.04
C CYS A 498 -16.07 -13.26 17.97
N GLU A 499 -16.90 -12.69 18.84
CA GLU A 499 -17.19 -11.23 18.85
C GLU A 499 -15.92 -10.37 18.92
N PRO A 500 -14.91 -10.66 19.77
CA PRO A 500 -13.65 -9.91 19.75
C PRO A 500 -12.94 -9.92 18.38
N CYS A 501 -12.94 -11.04 17.66
CA CYS A 501 -12.35 -11.12 16.32
C CYS A 501 -13.14 -10.26 15.33
N LEU A 502 -14.46 -10.43 15.28
CA LEU A 502 -15.34 -9.76 14.33
C LEU A 502 -15.43 -8.25 14.54
N THR A 503 -15.20 -7.78 15.76
CA THR A 503 -15.16 -6.35 16.12
C THR A 503 -13.76 -5.72 15.99
N GLY A 504 -12.76 -6.48 15.50
CA GLY A 504 -11.38 -6.02 15.32
C GLY A 504 -10.52 -6.00 16.58
N LYS A 505 -11.06 -6.44 17.73
CA LYS A 505 -10.37 -6.59 19.03
C LYS A 505 -9.84 -8.02 19.23
N TYR A 506 -9.19 -8.56 18.20
CA TYR A 506 -8.82 -9.97 18.15
C TYR A 506 -7.80 -10.38 19.23
N ASN A 507 -7.15 -9.43 19.89
CA ASN A 507 -6.32 -9.65 21.07
C ASN A 507 -7.09 -10.24 22.26
N GLY A 508 -8.42 -10.06 22.28
CA GLY A 508 -9.34 -10.68 23.23
C GLY A 508 -10.05 -11.93 22.69
N CYS A 509 -9.56 -12.55 21.61
CA CYS A 509 -10.15 -13.76 21.06
C CYS A 509 -10.31 -14.86 22.14
N GLU A 510 -11.49 -15.46 22.21
CA GLU A 510 -11.86 -16.46 23.23
C GLU A 510 -11.10 -17.77 23.06
N ASN A 511 -10.68 -18.08 21.84
CA ASN A 511 -9.94 -19.29 21.47
C ASN A 511 -8.55 -18.94 20.91
N VAL A 512 -7.90 -17.93 21.50
CA VAL A 512 -6.58 -17.49 21.06
C VAL A 512 -5.50 -18.51 21.39
N GLU A 513 -4.74 -18.94 20.38
CA GLU A 513 -3.51 -19.69 20.56
C GLU A 513 -2.32 -18.72 20.57
N PHE A 514 -1.88 -18.32 21.77
CA PHE A 514 -0.72 -17.43 21.91
C PHE A 514 0.56 -18.22 22.07
N ARG A 515 1.51 -18.07 21.15
CA ARG A 515 2.82 -18.73 21.24
C ARG A 515 3.49 -18.35 22.57
N SER A 516 4.00 -19.36 23.29
CA SER A 516 4.58 -19.26 24.64
C SER A 516 3.59 -19.19 25.80
N THR A 517 2.30 -18.96 25.58
CA THR A 517 1.30 -19.20 26.64
C THR A 517 1.02 -20.70 26.71
N PRO A 518 1.23 -21.39 27.85
CA PRO A 518 0.87 -22.80 27.97
C PRO A 518 -0.60 -23.06 27.64
N PRO A 519 -0.93 -24.15 26.93
CA PRO A 519 -0.04 -25.23 26.46
C PRO A 519 0.55 -25.00 25.05
N VAL A 520 0.48 -23.79 24.48
CA VAL A 520 0.86 -23.51 23.09
C VAL A 520 2.37 -23.29 22.95
N PRO A 521 3.12 -24.16 22.25
CA PRO A 521 4.58 -24.08 22.18
C PRO A 521 5.07 -22.75 21.60
N GLY A 522 6.01 -22.11 22.29
CA GLY A 522 6.62 -20.84 21.93
C GLY A 522 7.57 -20.87 20.73
N LEU A 523 8.23 -19.74 20.51
CA LEU A 523 9.04 -19.41 19.35
C LEU A 523 10.54 -19.53 19.58
N LEU A 524 11.03 -19.78 20.81
CA LEU A 524 12.44 -20.08 21.08
C LEU A 524 12.80 -21.49 20.59
N ARG A 525 12.75 -21.67 19.28
CA ARG A 525 13.09 -22.87 18.53
C ARG A 525 13.84 -22.47 17.26
N ARG A 526 14.65 -23.36 16.71
CA ARG A 526 15.32 -23.10 15.43
C ARG A 526 14.33 -23.02 14.26
N TYR A 527 13.32 -23.90 14.24
CA TYR A 527 12.24 -23.89 13.24
C TYR A 527 10.86 -23.94 13.88
N VAL A 528 9.91 -23.20 13.31
CA VAL A 528 8.53 -23.11 13.78
C VAL A 528 7.56 -23.14 12.60
N ASN A 529 6.53 -24.00 12.66
CA ASN A 529 5.37 -23.89 11.78
C ASN A 529 4.41 -22.85 12.35
N HIS A 530 4.01 -21.90 11.50
CA HIS A 530 3.14 -20.79 11.89
C HIS A 530 2.22 -20.40 10.73
N PRO A 531 0.96 -19.98 10.98
CA PRO A 531 0.09 -19.48 9.93
C PRO A 531 0.74 -18.28 9.22
N ALA A 532 0.76 -18.32 7.89
CA ALA A 532 1.39 -17.32 7.06
C ALA A 532 0.78 -15.92 7.28
N VAL A 533 -0.51 -15.83 7.59
CA VAL A 533 -1.20 -14.57 7.87
C VAL A 533 -0.69 -13.84 9.12
N TRP A 534 -0.05 -14.56 10.05
CA TRP A 534 0.58 -14.01 11.26
C TRP A 534 2.11 -13.90 11.13
N CYS A 535 2.64 -14.11 9.93
CA CYS A 535 4.02 -13.80 9.59
C CYS A 535 4.02 -12.49 8.79
N HIS A 536 4.62 -11.44 9.34
CA HIS A 536 4.65 -10.13 8.71
C HIS A 536 5.96 -9.95 7.95
N LYS A 537 5.91 -9.78 6.62
CA LYS A 537 7.13 -9.52 5.84
C LYS A 537 7.79 -8.22 6.28
N ILE A 538 9.10 -8.27 6.50
CA ILE A 538 9.89 -7.12 7.00
C ILE A 538 10.91 -6.59 5.97
N GLY A 539 10.96 -7.17 4.76
CA GLY A 539 11.90 -6.78 3.71
C GLY A 539 13.34 -6.95 4.17
N ASP A 540 14.17 -5.93 3.98
CA ASP A 540 15.59 -5.95 4.34
C ASP A 540 15.87 -5.61 5.82
N MET A 541 14.84 -5.40 6.63
CA MET A 541 14.98 -5.15 8.07
C MET A 541 15.78 -6.29 8.74
N GLY A 542 16.64 -5.91 9.70
CA GLY A 542 17.40 -6.88 10.49
C GLY A 542 16.48 -7.74 11.37
N TYR A 543 16.87 -8.98 11.65
CA TYR A 543 16.05 -9.89 12.48
C TYR A 543 15.88 -9.40 13.91
N GLU A 544 16.83 -8.66 14.47
CA GLU A 544 16.68 -8.06 15.80
C GLU A 544 15.60 -6.99 15.81
N ASP A 545 15.60 -6.08 14.82
CA ASP A 545 14.56 -5.09 14.65
C ASP A 545 13.19 -5.76 14.40
N GLY A 546 13.17 -6.84 13.61
CA GLY A 546 11.99 -7.66 13.39
C GLY A 546 11.43 -8.29 14.66
N ALA A 547 12.30 -8.82 15.53
CA ALA A 547 11.90 -9.38 16.82
C ALA A 547 11.40 -8.30 17.79
N LEU A 548 11.95 -7.08 17.72
CA LEU A 548 11.50 -5.91 18.48
C LEU A 548 10.14 -5.36 18.04
N LEU A 549 9.57 -5.82 16.93
CA LEU A 549 8.22 -5.43 16.50
C LEU A 549 7.12 -5.90 17.46
N GLU A 550 7.36 -6.98 18.22
CA GLU A 550 6.44 -7.46 19.25
C GLU A 550 6.33 -6.45 20.41
N PRO A 551 7.42 -6.08 21.11
CA PRO A 551 7.32 -5.10 22.20
C PRO A 551 6.95 -3.70 21.69
N LEU A 552 7.32 -3.34 20.45
CA LEU A 552 6.84 -2.12 19.81
C LEU A 552 5.32 -2.14 19.60
N SER A 553 4.76 -3.28 19.20
CA SER A 553 3.32 -3.47 19.07
C SER A 553 2.60 -3.30 20.41
N VAL A 554 3.18 -3.76 21.52
CA VAL A 554 2.65 -3.50 22.87
C VAL A 554 2.55 -1.99 23.12
N ALA A 555 3.66 -1.27 22.94
CA ALA A 555 3.68 0.17 23.19
C ALA A 555 2.71 0.94 22.29
N LEU A 556 2.61 0.59 21.01
CA LEU A 556 1.72 1.25 20.05
C LEU A 556 0.24 1.00 20.35
N ALA A 557 -0.15 -0.22 20.71
CA ALA A 557 -1.52 -0.52 21.12
C ALA A 557 -1.89 0.26 22.39
N GLY A 558 -0.97 0.35 23.35
CA GLY A 558 -1.15 1.12 24.57
C GLY A 558 -1.32 2.62 24.28
N MET A 559 -0.40 3.20 23.50
CA MET A 559 -0.46 4.61 23.10
C MET A 559 -1.75 4.95 22.35
N GLN A 560 -2.18 4.10 21.41
CA GLN A 560 -3.40 4.30 20.64
C GLN A 560 -4.65 4.31 21.54
N ARG A 561 -4.75 3.38 22.49
CA ARG A 561 -5.89 3.32 23.42
C ARG A 561 -5.84 4.41 24.50
N ALA A 562 -4.64 4.80 24.90
CA ALA A 562 -4.44 5.96 25.76
C ALA A 562 -4.83 7.27 25.06
N ASN A 563 -4.89 7.29 23.72
CA ASN A 563 -5.22 8.44 22.88
C ASN A 563 -4.25 9.61 23.09
N ILE A 564 -2.95 9.31 23.11
CA ILE A 564 -1.89 10.31 23.20
C ILE A 564 -1.83 11.10 21.89
N THR A 565 -1.75 12.43 22.02
CA THR A 565 -1.67 13.38 20.92
C THR A 565 -0.51 14.35 21.09
N LEU A 566 -0.18 15.08 20.02
CA LEU A 566 0.89 16.08 20.01
C LEU A 566 0.70 17.11 21.13
N GLY A 567 1.72 17.29 21.97
CA GLY A 567 1.71 18.25 23.07
C GLY A 567 1.14 17.74 24.40
N ASP A 568 0.73 16.48 24.48
CA ASP A 568 0.34 15.90 25.78
C ASP A 568 1.56 15.77 26.72
N SER A 569 1.37 16.12 28.00
CA SER A 569 2.33 15.82 29.06
C SER A 569 2.23 14.34 29.44
N VAL A 570 3.33 13.60 29.35
CA VAL A 570 3.32 12.14 29.54
C VAL A 570 4.25 11.69 30.67
N LEU A 571 3.72 10.86 31.56
CA LEU A 571 4.49 10.11 32.55
C LEU A 571 4.66 8.66 32.07
N VAL A 572 5.88 8.15 32.02
CA VAL A 572 6.18 6.73 31.80
C VAL A 572 6.67 6.13 33.11
N CYS A 573 5.98 5.12 33.64
CA CYS A 573 6.43 4.43 34.85
C CYS A 573 7.13 3.12 34.48
N GLY A 574 8.38 2.96 34.92
CA GLY A 574 9.28 1.87 34.54
C GLY A 574 10.16 2.24 33.36
N ALA A 575 11.46 1.98 33.49
CA ALA A 575 12.50 2.11 32.46
C ALA A 575 13.10 0.74 32.08
N GLY A 576 12.32 -0.34 32.23
CA GLY A 576 12.59 -1.62 31.57
C GLY A 576 12.29 -1.56 30.07
N PRO A 577 12.43 -2.69 29.34
CA PRO A 577 12.24 -2.71 27.88
C PRO A 577 10.92 -2.11 27.41
N ILE A 578 9.79 -2.49 28.00
CA ILE A 578 8.47 -1.96 27.62
C ILE A 578 8.41 -0.45 27.88
N GLY A 579 8.86 0.02 29.04
CA GLY A 579 8.89 1.45 29.35
C GLY A 579 9.75 2.27 28.39
N LEU A 580 10.91 1.74 27.99
CA LEU A 580 11.80 2.39 27.02
C LEU A 580 11.21 2.41 25.60
N VAL A 581 10.56 1.33 25.16
CA VAL A 581 9.86 1.30 23.87
C VAL A 581 8.66 2.26 23.90
N THR A 582 7.91 2.31 25.00
CA THR A 582 6.83 3.28 25.19
C THR A 582 7.36 4.72 25.20
N LEU A 583 8.50 4.99 25.84
CA LEU A 583 9.17 6.29 25.79
C LEU A 583 9.48 6.70 24.34
N ALA A 584 10.02 5.80 23.52
CA ALA A 584 10.27 6.08 22.10
C ALA A 584 8.97 6.41 21.35
N CYS A 585 7.90 5.63 21.57
CA CYS A 585 6.60 5.86 20.94
C CYS A 585 6.00 7.23 21.31
N VAL A 586 5.97 7.58 22.60
CA VAL A 586 5.36 8.84 23.04
C VAL A 586 6.20 10.05 22.63
N LYS A 587 7.53 9.90 22.55
CA LYS A 587 8.39 10.94 21.97
C LYS A 587 8.10 11.15 20.48
N ALA A 588 7.96 10.07 19.73
CA ALA A 588 7.61 10.12 18.31
C ALA A 588 6.21 10.71 18.05
N ALA A 589 5.28 10.53 19.01
CA ALA A 589 3.96 11.16 18.97
C ALA A 589 3.98 12.67 19.31
N GLY A 590 5.12 13.21 19.74
CA GLY A 590 5.28 14.62 20.08
C GLY A 590 4.78 14.98 21.49
N ALA A 591 4.79 14.03 22.43
CA ALA A 591 4.53 14.33 23.84
C ALA A 591 5.61 15.26 24.43
N GLU A 592 5.20 16.24 25.23
CA GLU A 592 6.09 17.20 25.91
C GLU A 592 5.34 17.92 27.07
N PRO A 593 5.90 17.98 28.29
CA PRO A 593 7.11 17.29 28.74
C PRO A 593 6.89 15.79 28.94
N ILE A 594 7.98 15.02 28.89
CA ILE A 594 7.99 13.59 29.20
C ILE A 594 8.83 13.35 30.47
N VAL A 595 8.23 12.68 31.46
CA VAL A 595 8.93 12.19 32.65
C VAL A 595 8.94 10.66 32.65
N ILE A 596 10.10 10.03 32.83
CA ILE A 596 10.21 8.59 33.04
C ILE A 596 10.69 8.29 34.47
N THR A 597 10.11 7.27 35.10
CA THR A 597 10.42 6.88 36.48
C THR A 597 10.88 5.43 36.55
N ASP A 598 11.81 5.14 37.47
CA ASP A 598 12.25 3.79 37.80
C ASP A 598 12.92 3.81 39.19
N ILE A 599 13.08 2.66 39.82
CA ILE A 599 13.85 2.50 41.06
C ILE A 599 15.36 2.41 40.76
N ASP A 600 15.72 1.99 39.54
CA ASP A 600 17.10 1.77 39.10
C ASP A 600 17.66 3.02 38.39
N GLU A 601 18.67 3.64 39.02
CA GLU A 601 19.34 4.83 38.48
C GLU A 601 20.10 4.54 37.17
N GLY A 602 20.61 3.33 36.99
CA GLY A 602 21.29 2.91 35.76
C GLY A 602 20.33 2.87 34.57
N ARG A 603 19.13 2.34 34.75
CA ARG A 603 18.08 2.35 33.71
C ARG A 603 17.62 3.77 33.38
N LEU A 604 17.52 4.65 34.38
CA LEU A 604 17.19 6.06 34.15
C LEU A 604 18.27 6.79 33.36
N LYS A 605 19.55 6.55 33.65
CA LYS A 605 20.65 7.09 32.84
C LYS A 605 20.58 6.60 31.40
N PHE A 606 20.36 5.30 31.21
CA PHE A 606 20.17 4.74 29.88
C PHE A 606 18.97 5.38 29.15
N ALA A 607 17.84 5.62 29.85
CA ALA A 607 16.69 6.28 29.26
C ALA A 607 17.01 7.69 28.74
N GLN A 608 17.84 8.46 29.44
CA GLN A 608 18.31 9.78 28.99
C GLN A 608 19.22 9.70 27.76
N GLU A 609 20.12 8.72 27.73
CA GLU A 609 21.00 8.48 26.57
C GLU A 609 20.22 7.99 25.35
N PHE A 610 19.19 7.18 25.58
CA PHE A 610 18.32 6.62 24.55
C PHE A 610 17.37 7.66 23.97
N CYS A 611 16.75 8.50 24.81
CA CYS A 611 15.82 9.54 24.40
C CYS A 611 16.24 10.92 24.98
N PRO A 612 17.13 11.65 24.29
CA PRO A 612 17.57 12.96 24.75
C PRO A 612 16.39 13.92 25.00
N GLY A 613 16.44 14.61 26.13
CA GLY A 613 15.38 15.53 26.56
C GLY A 613 14.30 14.90 27.45
N VAL A 614 14.27 13.58 27.63
CA VAL A 614 13.43 12.96 28.66
C VAL A 614 13.90 13.38 30.04
N ARG A 615 12.96 13.65 30.94
CA ARG A 615 13.24 13.97 32.34
C ARG A 615 13.12 12.70 33.16
N THR A 616 14.09 12.44 34.04
CA THR A 616 14.08 11.23 34.86
C THR A 616 13.77 11.52 36.32
N HIS A 617 13.13 10.55 36.97
CA HIS A 617 12.92 10.57 38.41
C HIS A 617 13.11 9.18 39.01
N LYS A 618 14.10 9.08 39.91
CA LYS A 618 14.31 7.89 40.72
C LYS A 618 13.25 7.80 41.82
N VAL A 619 12.54 6.68 41.85
CA VAL A 619 11.51 6.39 42.84
C VAL A 619 12.16 5.87 44.12
N GLU A 620 11.80 6.45 45.26
CA GLU A 620 12.26 6.00 46.57
C GLU A 620 11.15 5.20 47.26
N PHE A 621 11.46 4.01 47.80
CA PHE A 621 10.46 3.14 48.45
C PHE A 621 9.76 3.76 49.66
N SER A 622 10.34 4.82 50.24
CA SER A 622 9.74 5.57 51.33
C SER A 622 8.68 6.58 50.89
N ASP A 623 8.55 6.85 49.59
CA ASP A 623 7.63 7.86 49.08
C ASP A 623 6.17 7.42 49.22
N SER A 624 5.32 8.30 49.76
CA SER A 624 3.88 8.15 49.62
C SER A 624 3.45 8.42 48.17
N PRO A 625 2.26 7.97 47.74
CA PRO A 625 1.72 8.32 46.42
C PRO A 625 1.69 9.83 46.15
N GLU A 626 1.37 10.66 47.15
CA GLU A 626 1.39 12.11 47.07
C GLU A 626 2.80 12.68 46.95
N ASP A 627 3.78 12.11 47.66
CA ASP A 627 5.18 12.52 47.53
C ASP A 627 5.73 12.21 46.15
N PHE A 628 5.46 11.00 45.62
CA PHE A 628 5.78 10.63 44.25
C PHE A 628 5.17 11.64 43.26
N ALA A 629 3.87 11.90 43.38
CA ALA A 629 3.16 12.84 42.50
C ALA A 629 3.80 14.24 42.52
N ARG A 630 4.06 14.79 43.71
CA ARG A 630 4.69 16.10 43.87
C ARG A 630 6.07 16.15 43.21
N LYS A 631 6.88 15.10 43.36
CA LYS A 631 8.23 15.04 42.77
C LYS A 631 8.19 14.90 41.25
N VAL A 632 7.29 14.08 40.71
CA VAL A 632 7.07 13.95 39.25
C VAL A 632 6.60 15.27 38.64
N VAL A 633 5.60 15.91 39.25
CA VAL A 633 5.08 17.20 38.78
C VAL A 633 6.16 18.29 38.85
N ALA A 634 6.98 18.31 39.90
CA ALA A 634 8.13 19.21 39.97
C ALA A 634 9.16 18.96 38.85
N LYS A 635 9.40 17.70 38.48
CA LYS A 635 10.25 17.36 37.32
C LYS A 635 9.62 17.79 36.00
N ALA A 636 8.30 17.87 35.92
CA ALA A 636 7.55 18.37 34.77
C ALA A 636 7.31 19.91 34.81
N ASP A 637 8.14 20.68 35.54
CA ASP A 637 7.99 22.14 35.72
C ASP A 637 6.60 22.59 36.23
N GLY A 638 5.97 21.76 37.06
CA GLY A 638 4.64 22.03 37.61
C GLY A 638 3.49 21.50 36.75
N VAL A 639 3.76 20.90 35.59
CA VAL A 639 2.73 20.33 34.70
C VAL A 639 2.32 18.94 35.20
N GLU A 640 1.04 18.77 35.54
CA GLU A 640 0.47 17.44 35.82
C GLU A 640 0.41 16.60 34.52
N PRO A 641 0.80 15.31 34.53
CA PRO A 641 0.66 14.42 33.38
C PRO A 641 -0.79 14.32 32.90
N ALA A 642 -0.98 14.51 31.59
CA ALA A 642 -2.24 14.25 30.90
C ALA A 642 -2.50 12.75 30.77
N VAL A 643 -1.45 12.00 30.43
CA VAL A 643 -1.48 10.56 30.28
C VAL A 643 -0.29 9.94 31.02
N THR A 644 -0.56 8.92 31.81
CA THR A 644 0.47 8.04 32.37
C THR A 644 0.46 6.69 31.66
N MET A 645 1.61 6.26 31.17
CA MET A 645 1.85 4.93 30.64
C MET A 645 2.57 4.09 31.72
N GLU A 646 1.82 3.24 32.41
CA GLU A 646 2.32 2.46 33.54
C GLU A 646 2.85 1.10 33.05
N CYS A 647 4.17 0.90 33.10
CA CYS A 647 4.84 -0.27 32.52
C CYS A 647 5.47 -1.19 33.58
N THR A 648 5.12 -1.04 34.87
CA THR A 648 5.69 -1.86 35.96
C THR A 648 4.71 -2.90 36.48
N GLY A 649 3.40 -2.63 36.48
CA GLY A 649 2.39 -3.47 37.14
C GLY A 649 2.44 -3.42 38.66
N VAL A 650 3.25 -2.53 39.26
CA VAL A 650 3.44 -2.44 40.71
C VAL A 650 2.41 -1.52 41.33
N GLU A 651 1.71 -1.99 42.38
CA GLU A 651 0.65 -1.26 43.07
C GLU A 651 1.05 0.17 43.49
N SER A 652 2.23 0.35 44.08
CA SER A 652 2.69 1.67 44.51
C SER A 652 2.98 2.62 43.34
N SER A 653 3.48 2.11 42.21
CA SER A 653 3.67 2.87 40.97
C SER A 653 2.33 3.33 40.39
N ILE A 654 1.35 2.41 40.31
CA ILE A 654 -0.01 2.71 39.85
C ILE A 654 -0.67 3.75 40.77
N SER A 655 -0.54 3.60 42.08
CA SER A 655 -1.07 4.58 43.03
C SER A 655 -0.39 5.95 42.88
N GLY A 656 0.94 6.00 42.73
CA GLY A 656 1.67 7.24 42.46
C GLY A 656 1.23 7.92 41.16
N ALA A 657 1.06 7.15 40.08
CA ALA A 657 0.56 7.62 38.78
C ALA A 657 -0.84 8.25 38.87
N ILE A 658 -1.75 7.63 39.62
CA ILE A 658 -3.09 8.17 39.87
C ILE A 658 -3.02 9.50 40.62
N HIS A 659 -2.11 9.63 41.59
CA HIS A 659 -1.94 10.88 42.32
C HIS A 659 -1.30 11.97 41.44
N ALA A 660 -0.37 11.61 40.55
CA ALA A 660 0.31 12.55 39.66
C ALA A 660 -0.62 13.11 38.56
N SER A 661 -1.57 12.31 38.09
CA SER A 661 -2.42 12.64 36.94
C SER A 661 -3.24 13.92 37.13
N LYS A 662 -3.37 14.69 36.05
CA LYS A 662 -4.21 15.90 36.00
C LYS A 662 -5.70 15.55 36.19
N PHE A 663 -6.54 16.55 36.45
CA PHE A 663 -7.99 16.38 36.42
C PHE A 663 -8.44 15.91 35.02
N GLY A 664 -9.26 14.86 34.93
CA GLY A 664 -9.65 14.26 33.65
C GLY A 664 -8.50 13.53 32.94
N GLY A 665 -7.40 13.25 33.64
CA GLY A 665 -6.24 12.55 33.10
C GLY A 665 -6.48 11.05 32.98
N LYS A 666 -5.49 10.34 32.41
CA LYS A 666 -5.58 8.89 32.19
C LYS A 666 -4.36 8.17 32.74
N VAL A 667 -4.57 7.07 33.45
CA VAL A 667 -3.55 6.07 33.79
C VAL A 667 -3.80 4.82 32.97
N PHE A 668 -2.89 4.51 32.06
CA PHE A 668 -2.97 3.37 31.16
C PHE A 668 -1.93 2.33 31.57
N VAL A 669 -2.40 1.20 32.10
CA VAL A 669 -1.58 0.13 32.67
C VAL A 669 -1.25 -0.91 31.60
N ILE A 670 0.02 -0.96 31.24
CA ILE A 670 0.65 -1.96 30.36
C ILE A 670 1.27 -3.08 31.20
N GLY A 671 1.90 -2.72 32.32
CA GLY A 671 2.58 -3.66 33.19
C GLY A 671 1.62 -4.70 33.80
N VAL A 672 2.17 -5.87 34.12
CA VAL A 672 1.43 -6.97 34.74
C VAL A 672 2.01 -7.22 36.12
N GLY A 673 1.14 -7.40 37.12
CA GLY A 673 1.54 -7.55 38.51
C GLY A 673 0.68 -8.56 39.26
N LYS A 674 0.43 -8.28 40.54
CA LYS A 674 -0.38 -9.15 41.41
C LYS A 674 -1.81 -9.28 40.88
N PRO A 675 -2.50 -10.42 41.17
CA PRO A 675 -3.90 -10.61 40.79
C PRO A 675 -4.84 -9.52 41.33
N GLU A 676 -4.52 -8.99 42.51
CA GLU A 676 -5.30 -7.93 43.18
C GLU A 676 -4.36 -6.83 43.67
N ILE A 677 -4.81 -5.58 43.53
CA ILE A 677 -4.13 -4.40 44.04
C ILE A 677 -5.11 -3.46 44.72
N LYS A 678 -4.62 -2.61 45.62
CA LYS A 678 -5.37 -1.50 46.21
C LYS A 678 -5.24 -0.26 45.33
N ILE A 679 -6.38 0.37 45.03
CA ILE A 679 -6.45 1.62 44.27
C ILE A 679 -6.90 2.77 45.17
N PRO A 680 -6.32 3.99 45.04
CA PRO A 680 -6.78 5.17 45.76
C PRO A 680 -8.09 5.69 45.16
N PHE A 681 -9.19 4.99 45.45
CA PHE A 681 -10.51 5.17 44.83
C PHE A 681 -11.01 6.62 44.87
N MET A 682 -10.91 7.30 46.02
CA MET A 682 -11.37 8.68 46.14
C MET A 682 -10.51 9.65 45.32
N ARG A 683 -9.21 9.37 45.10
CA ARG A 683 -8.36 10.18 44.22
C ARG A 683 -8.78 10.03 42.76
N LEU A 684 -9.04 8.79 42.29
CA LEU A 684 -9.60 8.54 40.95
C LEU A 684 -10.93 9.28 40.77
N SER A 685 -11.87 9.07 41.70
CA SER A 685 -13.24 9.59 41.62
C SER A 685 -13.29 11.11 41.64
N THR A 686 -12.58 11.77 42.55
CA THR A 686 -12.66 13.25 42.70
C THR A 686 -11.85 14.02 41.66
N ARG A 687 -11.02 13.33 40.87
CA ARG A 687 -10.23 13.92 39.80
C ARG A 687 -10.64 13.45 38.42
N GLU A 688 -11.69 12.63 38.32
CA GLU A 688 -12.17 12.04 37.06
C GLU A 688 -11.04 11.36 36.27
N VAL A 689 -10.16 10.64 36.96
CA VAL A 689 -9.03 9.97 36.31
C VAL A 689 -9.50 8.63 35.74
N ASP A 690 -9.29 8.44 34.44
CA ASP A 690 -9.54 7.19 33.76
C ASP A 690 -8.44 6.18 34.10
N LEU A 691 -8.82 4.98 34.55
CA LEU A 691 -7.91 3.84 34.72
C LEU A 691 -8.21 2.79 33.65
N GLN A 692 -7.25 2.53 32.77
CA GLN A 692 -7.38 1.55 31.69
C GLN A 692 -6.26 0.52 31.75
N PHE A 693 -6.54 -0.68 31.22
CA PHE A 693 -5.60 -1.79 31.18
C PHE A 693 -5.40 -2.31 29.75
N GLN A 694 -4.21 -2.85 29.51
CA GLN A 694 -3.85 -3.47 28.25
C GLN A 694 -3.77 -5.00 28.38
N TYR A 695 -4.15 -5.67 27.30
CA TYR A 695 -3.86 -7.07 27.09
C TYR A 695 -3.36 -7.23 25.66
N ARG A 696 -2.04 -7.45 25.51
CA ARG A 696 -1.35 -7.64 24.22
C ARG A 696 -1.61 -6.48 23.25
N TYR A 697 -2.01 -6.75 22.01
CA TYR A 697 -2.12 -5.79 20.91
C TYR A 697 -3.00 -6.36 19.80
N ALA A 698 -3.57 -5.50 18.95
CA ALA A 698 -4.28 -5.89 17.73
C ALA A 698 -4.03 -4.86 16.62
N ASN A 699 -3.83 -5.33 15.38
CA ASN A 699 -3.66 -4.50 14.18
C ASN A 699 -2.45 -3.52 14.24
N THR A 700 -1.36 -3.91 14.90
CA THR A 700 -0.21 -3.01 15.17
C THR A 700 0.99 -3.23 14.23
N TRP A 701 1.32 -4.46 13.84
CA TRP A 701 2.55 -4.81 13.12
C TRP A 701 2.76 -4.01 11.84
N PRO A 702 1.77 -3.83 10.94
CA PRO A 702 2.00 -3.03 9.75
C PRO A 702 2.42 -1.58 10.06
N ARG A 703 1.90 -0.98 11.14
CA ARG A 703 2.32 0.36 11.60
C ARG A 703 3.69 0.31 12.27
N ALA A 704 3.95 -0.69 13.11
CA ALA A 704 5.25 -0.89 13.77
C ALA A 704 6.38 -1.01 12.74
N ILE A 705 6.16 -1.80 11.69
CA ILE A 705 7.10 -1.98 10.57
C ILE A 705 7.40 -0.66 9.88
N ARG A 706 6.37 0.12 9.54
CA ARG A 706 6.56 1.44 8.90
C ARG A 706 7.34 2.41 9.79
N LEU A 707 7.13 2.40 11.10
CA LEU A 707 7.82 3.30 12.03
C LEU A 707 9.31 2.98 12.17
N LEU A 708 9.67 1.69 12.19
CA LEU A 708 11.09 1.28 12.18
C LEU A 708 11.74 1.51 10.81
N GLN A 709 11.08 1.11 9.71
CA GLN A 709 11.62 1.31 8.35
C GLN A 709 11.78 2.79 7.98
N GLY A 710 10.82 3.63 8.39
CA GLY A 710 10.88 5.07 8.18
C GLY A 710 11.85 5.81 9.10
N GLY A 711 12.51 5.12 10.04
CA GLY A 711 13.44 5.73 10.99
C GLY A 711 12.78 6.69 11.99
N VAL A 712 11.45 6.62 12.16
CA VAL A 712 10.71 7.44 13.13
C VAL A 712 11.01 6.95 14.56
N ILE A 713 11.20 5.64 14.72
CA ILE A 713 11.60 4.99 15.96
C ILE A 713 12.85 4.16 15.68
N ASP A 714 13.87 4.25 16.53
CA ASP A 714 15.05 3.40 16.52
C ASP A 714 15.18 2.67 17.87
N LEU A 715 15.11 1.34 17.84
CA LEU A 715 15.17 0.49 19.02
C LEU A 715 16.49 -0.28 19.14
N LYS A 716 17.44 -0.11 18.21
CA LYS A 716 18.67 -0.92 18.15
C LYS A 716 19.48 -0.86 19.44
N LYS A 717 19.53 0.33 20.06
CA LYS A 717 20.24 0.55 21.32
C LYS A 717 19.67 -0.26 22.49
N LEU A 718 18.42 -0.72 22.43
CA LEU A 718 17.82 -1.53 23.49
C LEU A 718 18.45 -2.92 23.57
N VAL A 719 18.97 -3.45 22.46
CA VAL A 719 19.64 -4.75 22.39
C VAL A 719 21.02 -4.66 23.03
N THR A 720 21.09 -5.09 24.28
CA THR A 720 22.32 -5.01 25.11
C THR A 720 23.16 -6.28 25.03
N HIS A 721 22.51 -7.44 24.91
CA HIS A 721 23.17 -8.75 24.95
C HIS A 721 22.64 -9.66 23.85
N ARG A 722 23.53 -10.49 23.31
CA ARG A 722 23.24 -11.49 22.28
C ARG A 722 23.83 -12.83 22.70
N PHE A 723 23.02 -13.87 22.67
CA PHE A 723 23.44 -15.23 22.97
C PHE A 723 23.02 -16.18 21.85
N PRO A 724 23.82 -17.20 21.50
CA PRO A 724 23.35 -18.25 20.61
C PRO A 724 22.26 -19.09 21.31
N LEU A 725 21.37 -19.70 20.52
CA LEU A 725 20.27 -20.55 21.02
C LEU A 725 20.75 -21.67 21.94
N GLU A 726 21.93 -22.24 21.69
CA GLU A 726 22.55 -23.26 22.53
C GLU A 726 22.85 -22.78 23.96
N ASN A 727 23.08 -21.46 24.13
CA ASN A 727 23.40 -20.83 25.41
C ASN A 727 22.19 -20.06 25.98
N ALA A 728 20.97 -20.42 25.58
CA ALA A 728 19.75 -19.73 26.04
C ALA A 728 19.65 -19.66 27.58
N ILE A 729 20.10 -20.68 28.30
CA ILE A 729 20.07 -20.70 29.77
C ILE A 729 20.83 -19.51 30.37
N ASP A 730 22.01 -19.17 29.82
CA ASP A 730 22.79 -18.02 30.29
C ASP A 730 22.14 -16.69 29.88
N ALA A 731 21.49 -16.65 28.71
CA ALA A 731 20.70 -15.51 28.28
C ALA A 731 19.56 -15.21 29.27
N PHE A 732 18.84 -16.25 29.73
CA PHE A 732 17.77 -16.12 30.72
C PHE A 732 18.30 -15.65 32.09
N LYS A 733 19.47 -16.12 32.53
CA LYS A 733 20.12 -15.62 33.77
C LYS A 733 20.44 -14.13 33.67
N VAL A 734 20.93 -13.66 32.52
CA VAL A 734 21.20 -12.23 32.29
C VAL A 734 19.90 -11.43 32.23
N ALA A 735 18.85 -11.98 31.62
CA ALA A 735 17.55 -11.31 31.53
C ALA A 735 16.84 -11.22 32.90
N SER A 736 17.02 -12.20 33.78
CA SER A 736 16.38 -12.23 35.11
C SER A 736 17.13 -11.45 36.18
N ASP A 737 18.45 -11.24 36.04
CA ASP A 737 19.25 -10.48 36.99
C ASP A 737 19.56 -9.06 36.49
N ALA A 738 18.85 -8.07 37.03
CA ALA A 738 19.04 -6.66 36.70
C ALA A 738 20.49 -6.16 36.92
N LYS A 739 21.28 -6.81 37.79
CA LYS A 739 22.70 -6.44 38.04
C LYS A 739 23.62 -6.76 36.87
N GLN A 740 23.19 -7.63 35.95
CA GLN A 740 23.94 -7.98 34.74
C GLN A 740 23.82 -6.90 33.66
N GLY A 741 23.05 -5.84 33.89
CA GLY A 741 22.93 -4.71 32.95
C GLY A 741 22.12 -5.03 31.68
N GLY A 742 21.34 -6.12 31.69
CA GLY A 742 20.43 -6.45 30.59
C GLY A 742 19.26 -5.46 30.48
N ILE A 743 19.09 -4.86 29.30
CA ILE A 743 17.84 -4.18 28.91
C ILE A 743 17.05 -5.14 28.04
N LYS A 744 17.36 -5.24 26.74
CA LYS A 744 16.87 -6.33 25.88
C LYS A 744 17.97 -7.34 25.64
N VAL A 745 17.67 -8.60 25.96
CA VAL A 745 18.53 -9.77 25.71
C VAL A 745 17.96 -10.53 24.52
N MET A 746 18.79 -10.77 23.51
CA MET A 746 18.41 -11.48 22.29
C MET A 746 19.05 -12.86 22.24
N ILE A 747 18.25 -13.87 21.90
CA ILE A 747 18.72 -15.20 21.56
C ILE A 747 18.75 -15.31 20.03
N GLN A 748 19.90 -15.67 19.47
CA GLN A 748 20.15 -15.76 18.04
C GLN A 748 20.32 -17.22 17.61
N SER A 749 19.64 -17.62 16.54
CA SER A 749 19.80 -18.93 15.90
C SER A 749 20.27 -18.74 14.46
N MET A 750 21.51 -18.25 14.34
CA MET A 750 22.21 -18.00 13.08
C MET A 750 23.23 -19.11 12.83
N ASP A 751 23.43 -19.50 11.57
CA ASP A 751 24.55 -20.38 11.19
C ASP A 751 25.88 -19.63 11.30
N ASP A 752 27.00 -20.35 11.44
CA ASP A 752 28.32 -19.73 11.69
C ASP A 752 28.75 -18.81 10.54
N SER A 753 28.22 -19.00 9.33
CA SER A 753 28.41 -18.13 8.17
C SER A 753 27.53 -16.88 8.17
N GLU A 754 26.54 -16.80 9.06
CA GLU A 754 25.57 -15.70 9.17
C GLU A 754 25.79 -14.84 10.43
N ARG A 755 26.73 -15.22 11.31
CA ARG A 755 27.04 -14.53 12.57
C ARG A 755 27.91 -13.30 12.40
#